data_AF-A0A5C7GZM9-F1
#
_entry.id   AF-A0A5C7GZM9-F1
#
_cell.length_a   1.000
_cell.length_b   1.000
_cell.length_c   1.000
_cell.angle_alpha   90.00
_cell.angle_beta   90.00
_cell.angle_gamma   90.00
#
_symmetry.space_group_name_H-M   'P 1'
#
loop_
_entity.id
_entity.type
_entity.pdbx_description
1 polymer ?
#
loop_
_entity_poly.entity_id
_entity_poly.type
_entity_poly.pdbx_seq_one_letter_code
_entity_poly.pdbx_strand_id
1 'polypeptide(L)'
;MERRSRRILFVIVILLSGFYTYLGTAIDTITASQPIRDPETITSNGSAFILGFFNPGISSNRYVGIWYQKKSQPVVWVANRNKPLNDASGLVTISEDGNLVVLNGQKEVLWSSNVSNSVNNVSAQLLDTGNLVLRDITTGIGIWESFQEPTDTYLAGMELSSHMRTGPIVQLRSWKSPSDPSPGNFSLGIGSSSIPETIIWNDSQVYWRTGPWNGQSFIGIPNMDNSYIDGITVLANSQTGIVNFSFPISDPPIFIILTSLGIAEQRVWDDEKNDWVVSFGSRKTECDVYGWCGGFGNCNPQKTPICSCLRGFEPMNMEEWSRGNWTNGCFRKKPLQCERINQTGEVAKQDGFLKLEMMKVPYFVERSPIPVENCSEHCLNNCSCIAYAYAAGIGCMTWTRSLIDLQKFPSGGADLYIRLAHTELEKDNKVVVIVPLVAGIITCAICTFFLWRWIAKHKERWNAGEESSEQSQKRCSINYVTVTATEGCWMPRRSMWRKNLVLLRIDSHSAASPDTITASQPIRDPETIISNGSAFILGFFSPGNSSNCYVGIWYNKKSDPIVWVANRNKPLNDASGVVTISEDGNLVVLNGQNEVLWSSNVSNSVTNVSAQLLDSGNLVLRDITTGISIWESFQEPTDTFLAGMELSSRIGTGPIVQLRSWRSPSDPSPGRFSFGIGSSNIPEDGRTGVNFSYLFPNESVFFVISSQGILEQINWVDETNNWEVSFWSRETECDVYGWCGAFGSCNPQRNLICSSLRGFEPKNIHEWNRGNWTNGCVRKRPLLCERMNQTGEAKEDWFLKLEMMKLPYFAERFPIRVENCSEYCLNNRSCIAYAYDAGIGCMTWTGNLIDLQKFPSGGADLYIRLARSELEKDNKVVIIVPVVVGMVTFGICTFFLWRRMAKHGERRNAGEESSEQSQKRCSINYVTVTTVTEDTIRDPETITSNGSAFILGIFNPGNSSNHYVGIWYNNKTEPVVWVANRNKPLNDESGKVTISDDGNLVVLNGQKEVLWSSNVSNSVANVSAQLLDSGNLVLRDITTGIGIWESFQEPTDTFLAGMELSSHVRTGPIVQLRSWKSPSDPSPGSFSFGIGSSNIPEGVIWNDSNVYWRTGPWNGQIFIGLPYMYSSYLDGFKLLADGETGNEMLQTY
;
A
#
# COMPACT_ATOMS: atom_id res chain seq x y z
N MET A 1 56.39 53.84 -6.10
CA MET A 1 54.91 53.63 -6.16
C MET A 1 54.30 53.32 -4.78
N GLU A 2 55.06 52.79 -3.82
CA GLU A 2 54.60 52.30 -2.49
C GLU A 2 53.60 53.17 -1.71
N ARG A 3 53.74 54.50 -1.72
CA ARG A 3 52.81 55.41 -0.99
C ARG A 3 51.36 55.32 -1.46
N ARG A 4 51.08 54.82 -2.68
CA ARG A 4 49.71 54.50 -3.13
C ARG A 4 49.24 53.16 -2.56
N SER A 5 50.03 52.09 -2.68
CA SER A 5 49.70 50.77 -2.11
C SER A 5 49.38 50.82 -0.62
N ARG A 6 50.20 51.50 0.19
CA ARG A 6 49.95 51.55 1.65
C ARG A 6 48.63 52.24 2.02
N ARG A 7 48.15 53.20 1.22
CA ARG A 7 46.84 53.85 1.44
C ARG A 7 45.68 52.95 1.02
N ILE A 8 45.81 52.23 -0.10
CA ILE A 8 44.82 51.26 -0.57
C ILE A 8 44.67 50.12 0.46
N LEU A 9 45.79 49.58 0.95
CA LEU A 9 45.77 48.53 1.98
C LEU A 9 45.09 49.00 3.28
N PHE A 10 45.33 50.24 3.72
CA PHE A 10 44.70 50.78 4.93
C PHE A 10 43.18 50.97 4.76
N VAL A 11 42.72 51.38 3.58
CA VAL A 11 41.29 51.47 3.26
C VAL A 11 40.64 50.09 3.20
N ILE A 12 41.31 49.08 2.61
CA ILE A 12 40.82 47.69 2.58
C ILE A 12 40.70 47.12 4.00
N VAL A 13 41.69 47.35 4.88
CA VAL A 13 41.62 46.90 6.29
C VAL A 13 40.47 47.58 7.03
N ILE A 14 40.21 48.87 6.81
CA ILE A 14 39.05 49.57 7.41
C ILE A 14 37.73 48.98 6.88
N LEU A 15 37.59 48.76 5.58
CA LEU A 15 36.39 48.16 4.98
C LEU A 15 36.14 46.73 5.48
N LEU A 16 37.18 45.91 5.62
CA LEU A 16 37.09 44.58 6.21
C LEU A 16 36.71 44.63 7.70
N SER A 17 37.26 45.59 8.46
CA SER A 17 36.88 45.78 9.87
C SER A 17 35.43 46.21 10.06
N GLY A 18 34.86 46.96 9.11
CA GLY A 18 33.42 47.31 9.09
C GLY A 18 32.50 46.18 8.62
N PHE A 19 33.03 45.16 7.94
CA PHE A 19 32.27 43.95 7.57
C PHE A 19 32.21 42.92 8.71
N TYR A 20 33.20 42.91 9.60
CA TYR A 20 33.26 41.98 10.74
C TYR A 20 32.28 42.30 11.89
N THR A 21 31.57 43.43 11.84
CA THR A 21 30.59 43.84 12.87
C THR A 21 29.14 43.52 12.52
N TYR A 22 28.89 42.70 11.48
CA TYR A 22 27.52 42.28 11.09
C TYR A 22 27.18 40.81 11.40
N LEU A 23 28.01 40.13 12.21
CA LEU A 23 27.61 38.91 12.92
C LEU A 23 26.72 39.29 14.11
N GLY A 24 25.46 39.61 13.83
CA GLY A 24 24.44 39.79 14.85
C GLY A 24 24.12 38.44 15.50
N THR A 25 24.50 38.27 16.76
CA THR A 25 24.00 37.17 17.59
C THR A 25 22.49 37.30 17.72
N ALA A 26 21.74 36.24 17.41
CA ALA A 26 20.31 36.21 17.65
C ALA A 26 20.03 36.54 19.13
N ILE A 27 19.24 37.59 19.37
CA ILE A 27 18.74 37.89 20.71
C ILE A 27 17.49 37.05 20.89
N ASP A 28 17.54 36.12 21.83
CA ASP A 28 16.46 35.17 22.15
C ASP A 28 15.74 35.50 23.48
N THR A 29 16.25 36.51 24.21
CA THR A 29 15.93 36.77 25.61
C THR A 29 15.56 38.24 25.84
N ILE A 30 14.43 38.46 26.52
CA ILE A 30 13.94 39.76 27.00
C ILE A 30 14.37 39.94 28.47
N THR A 31 14.82 41.14 28.80
CA THR A 31 15.10 41.56 30.20
C THR A 31 14.57 42.97 30.46
N ALA A 32 14.48 43.39 31.72
CA ALA A 32 14.04 44.75 32.05
C ALA A 32 14.96 45.87 31.50
N SER A 33 16.21 45.55 31.14
CA SER A 33 17.15 46.46 30.47
C SER A 33 17.18 46.31 28.95
N GLN A 34 16.60 45.23 28.40
CA GLN A 34 16.48 44.96 26.97
C GLN A 34 15.04 44.53 26.62
N PRO A 35 14.10 45.50 26.57
CA PRO A 35 12.73 45.28 26.11
C PRO A 35 12.64 45.33 24.57
N ILE A 36 11.53 44.83 24.01
CA ILE A 36 11.23 44.87 22.57
C ILE A 36 10.23 45.98 22.28
N ARG A 37 10.50 46.86 21.31
CA ARG A 37 9.60 47.91 20.80
C ARG A 37 9.12 47.57 19.40
N ASP A 38 7.93 47.99 18.99
CA ASP A 38 7.53 47.87 17.57
C ASP A 38 8.48 48.71 16.67
N PRO A 39 9.16 48.17 15.62
CA PRO A 39 9.03 46.85 14.99
C PRO A 39 10.22 45.88 15.25
N GLU A 40 10.93 46.04 16.36
CA GLU A 40 11.97 45.11 16.82
C GLU A 40 11.38 43.71 17.07
N THR A 41 12.24 42.69 17.01
CA THR A 41 11.89 41.27 17.20
C THR A 41 12.99 40.55 17.98
N ILE A 42 12.63 39.45 18.65
CA ILE A 42 13.60 38.44 19.10
C ILE A 42 13.44 37.16 18.30
N THR A 43 14.52 36.39 18.19
CA THR A 43 14.60 35.17 17.39
C THR A 43 15.13 34.05 18.28
N SER A 44 14.52 32.86 18.21
CA SER A 44 14.97 31.70 18.97
C SER A 44 16.41 31.33 18.58
N ASN A 45 17.18 30.70 19.47
CA ASN A 45 18.61 30.51 19.30
C ASN A 45 18.99 29.73 18.01
N GLY A 46 18.22 28.71 17.64
CA GLY A 46 18.31 27.97 16.37
C GLY A 46 17.57 28.61 15.18
N SER A 47 17.03 29.83 15.33
CA SER A 47 16.28 30.57 14.29
C SER A 47 15.05 29.84 13.73
N ALA A 48 14.35 29.08 14.58
CA ALA A 48 13.10 28.40 14.23
C ALA A 48 11.87 29.33 14.37
N PHE A 49 11.85 30.18 15.40
CA PHE A 49 10.73 31.05 15.73
C PHE A 49 11.15 32.51 15.95
N ILE A 50 10.24 33.43 15.63
CA ILE A 50 10.35 34.87 15.90
C ILE A 50 9.20 35.29 16.83
N LEU A 51 9.50 36.15 17.81
CA LEU A 51 8.51 36.88 18.61
C LEU A 51 8.61 38.37 18.26
N GLY A 52 7.48 39.01 17.96
CA GLY A 52 7.44 40.44 17.65
C GLY A 52 6.03 41.01 17.45
N PHE A 53 5.98 42.22 16.90
CA PHE A 53 4.73 42.94 16.61
C PHE A 53 4.24 42.71 15.17
N PHE A 54 2.95 42.38 15.00
CA PHE A 54 2.35 42.09 13.70
C PHE A 54 0.92 42.66 13.55
N ASN A 55 0.41 42.67 12.31
CA ASN A 55 -1.00 42.95 11.97
C ASN A 55 -1.61 41.70 11.29
N PRO A 56 -2.77 41.19 11.73
CA PRO A 56 -3.44 40.06 11.09
C PRO A 56 -4.23 40.50 9.85
N GLY A 57 -3.78 40.06 8.66
CA GLY A 57 -4.45 40.29 7.39
C GLY A 57 -4.61 41.78 7.05
N ILE A 58 -5.86 42.26 6.93
CA ILE A 58 -6.20 43.66 6.63
C ILE A 58 -6.45 44.52 7.89
N SER A 59 -6.17 43.99 9.09
CA SER A 59 -6.48 44.67 10.35
C SER A 59 -5.45 45.74 10.71
N SER A 60 -5.89 46.94 11.08
CA SER A 60 -5.02 47.99 11.63
C SER A 60 -4.51 47.69 13.05
N ASN A 61 -5.14 46.75 13.74
CA ASN A 61 -4.82 46.39 15.12
C ASN A 61 -3.46 45.68 15.20
N ARG A 62 -2.58 46.16 16.07
CA ARG A 62 -1.26 45.58 16.35
C ARG A 62 -1.33 44.58 17.50
N TYR A 63 -0.65 43.45 17.32
CA TYR A 63 -0.56 42.38 18.32
C TYR A 63 0.88 41.90 18.48
N VAL A 64 1.20 41.36 19.66
CA VAL A 64 2.43 40.62 19.94
C VAL A 64 2.16 39.14 19.73
N GLY A 65 2.97 38.46 18.92
CA GLY A 65 2.81 37.04 18.64
C GLY A 65 4.11 36.34 18.26
N ILE A 66 4.05 35.01 18.25
CA ILE A 66 5.14 34.11 17.84
C ILE A 66 4.77 33.51 16.48
N TRP A 67 5.73 33.42 15.56
CA TRP A 67 5.55 32.79 14.25
C TRP A 67 6.81 32.03 13.81
N TYR A 68 6.65 31.07 12.91
CA TYR A 68 7.77 30.33 12.30
C TYR A 68 8.63 31.23 11.40
N GLN A 69 9.94 31.07 11.47
CA GLN A 69 10.92 31.76 10.62
C GLN A 69 11.07 31.06 9.25
N LYS A 70 9.96 30.95 8.52
CA LYS A 70 9.90 30.36 7.16
C LYS A 70 9.34 31.39 6.16
N LYS A 71 9.28 31.04 4.86
CA LYS A 71 8.71 31.89 3.78
C LYS A 71 7.23 32.20 4.03
N SER A 72 6.50 31.21 4.51
CA SER A 72 5.12 31.31 4.96
C SER A 72 5.12 31.35 6.49
N GLN A 73 4.61 32.44 7.07
CA GLN A 73 4.77 32.80 8.50
C GLN A 73 3.44 32.70 9.25
N PRO A 74 2.94 31.48 9.56
CA PRO A 74 1.77 31.33 10.41
C PRO A 74 2.10 31.79 11.83
N VAL A 75 1.20 32.60 12.40
CA VAL A 75 1.28 33.03 13.80
C VAL A 75 0.70 31.92 14.67
N VAL A 76 1.53 31.39 15.57
CA VAL A 76 1.25 30.19 16.36
C VAL A 76 0.88 30.49 17.81
N TRP A 77 1.15 31.72 18.28
CA TRP A 77 0.75 32.21 19.59
C TRP A 77 0.57 33.73 19.57
N VAL A 78 -0.35 34.28 20.37
CA VAL A 78 -0.68 35.72 20.42
C VAL A 78 -0.99 36.15 21.85
N ALA A 79 -0.17 37.04 22.41
CA ALA A 79 -0.28 37.51 23.80
C ALA A 79 -1.53 38.37 24.02
N ASN A 80 -1.54 39.59 23.47
CA ASN A 80 -2.58 40.59 23.72
C ASN A 80 -3.85 40.38 22.87
N ARG A 81 -4.23 39.12 22.58
CA ARG A 81 -5.36 38.77 21.69
C ARG A 81 -6.72 39.37 22.13
N ASN A 82 -6.87 39.68 23.41
CA ASN A 82 -8.06 40.33 23.99
C ASN A 82 -8.00 41.88 24.01
N LYS A 83 -6.82 42.47 23.87
CA LYS A 83 -6.55 43.93 23.97
C LYS A 83 -5.53 44.35 22.91
N PRO A 84 -5.94 44.61 21.66
CA PRO A 84 -5.04 45.10 20.61
C PRO A 84 -4.40 46.45 20.95
N LEU A 85 -3.26 46.71 20.32
CA LEU A 85 -2.68 48.05 20.16
C LEU A 85 -3.33 48.73 18.94
N ASN A 86 -3.56 50.04 19.03
CA ASN A 86 -4.14 50.84 17.93
C ASN A 86 -3.06 51.53 17.07
N ASP A 87 -1.80 51.42 17.45
CA ASP A 87 -0.64 52.06 16.84
C ASP A 87 0.64 51.25 17.09
N ALA A 88 1.78 51.74 16.61
CA ALA A 88 3.10 51.17 16.83
C ALA A 88 3.77 51.68 18.13
N SER A 89 3.00 52.01 19.19
CA SER A 89 3.56 52.41 20.49
C SER A 89 3.87 51.24 21.44
N GLY A 90 3.76 50.01 20.94
CA GLY A 90 3.89 48.77 21.70
C GLY A 90 5.29 48.56 22.29
N LEU A 91 5.31 48.04 23.53
CA LEU A 91 6.52 47.69 24.27
C LEU A 91 6.31 46.35 25.01
N VAL A 92 7.15 45.35 24.73
CA VAL A 92 7.24 44.10 25.51
C VAL A 92 8.41 44.23 26.48
N THR A 93 8.14 44.11 27.78
CA THR A 93 9.16 44.29 28.83
C THR A 93 8.86 43.41 30.02
N ILE A 94 9.86 43.23 30.89
CA ILE A 94 9.62 42.79 32.26
C ILE A 94 9.26 44.01 33.11
N SER A 95 8.26 43.91 33.98
CA SER A 95 7.82 44.95 34.93
C SER A 95 8.47 44.79 36.31
N GLU A 96 8.32 45.82 37.16
CA GLU A 96 9.00 45.90 38.48
C GLU A 96 8.59 44.79 39.47
N ASP A 97 7.46 44.12 39.23
CA ASP A 97 6.96 42.96 39.96
C ASP A 97 7.54 41.61 39.47
N GLY A 98 8.30 41.62 38.37
CA GLY A 98 8.87 40.42 37.74
C GLY A 98 7.96 39.75 36.71
N ASN A 99 6.82 40.34 36.33
CA ASN A 99 5.98 39.82 35.25
C ASN A 99 6.50 40.22 33.86
N LEU A 100 6.25 39.38 32.85
CA LEU A 100 6.37 39.75 31.44
C LEU A 100 5.08 40.47 31.00
N VAL A 101 5.20 41.68 30.45
CA VAL A 101 4.05 42.53 30.11
C VAL A 101 4.13 43.12 28.70
N VAL A 102 2.96 43.33 28.09
CA VAL A 102 2.79 44.13 26.86
C VAL A 102 2.13 45.45 27.24
N LEU A 103 2.81 46.56 26.93
CA LEU A 103 2.38 47.93 27.24
C LEU A 103 2.08 48.74 25.97
N ASN A 104 1.20 49.74 26.09
CA ASN A 104 1.05 50.82 25.09
C ASN A 104 1.92 52.04 25.43
N GLY A 105 1.91 53.06 24.56
CA GLY A 105 2.66 54.31 24.76
C GLY A 105 2.28 55.12 26.01
N GLN A 106 1.10 54.85 26.61
CA GLN A 106 0.65 55.42 27.88
C GLN A 106 1.08 54.57 29.11
N LYS A 107 1.78 53.45 28.88
CA LYS A 107 2.16 52.42 29.87
C LYS A 107 0.98 51.67 30.51
N GLU A 108 -0.18 51.61 29.85
CA GLU A 108 -1.25 50.69 30.26
C GLU A 108 -0.84 49.24 29.96
N VAL A 109 -1.10 48.33 30.90
CA VAL A 109 -0.90 46.89 30.71
C VAL A 109 -2.04 46.32 29.86
N LEU A 110 -1.69 45.86 28.65
CA LEU A 110 -2.60 45.20 27.73
C LEU A 110 -2.60 43.67 27.90
N TRP A 111 -1.46 43.10 28.31
CA TRP A 111 -1.30 41.68 28.65
C TRP A 111 -0.18 41.52 29.70
N SER A 112 -0.26 40.49 30.54
CA SER A 112 0.72 40.13 31.57
C SER A 112 0.73 38.62 31.79
N SER A 113 1.90 38.05 32.12
CA SER A 113 2.05 36.65 32.59
C SER A 113 1.38 36.36 33.94
N ASN A 114 0.94 37.40 34.68
CA ASN A 114 0.09 37.29 35.87
C ASN A 114 0.58 36.32 36.97
N VAL A 115 1.90 36.24 37.16
CA VAL A 115 2.59 35.39 38.15
C VAL A 115 2.46 36.00 39.55
N SER A 116 2.02 35.19 40.51
CA SER A 116 1.75 35.61 41.90
C SER A 116 3.01 35.85 42.76
N ASN A 117 4.16 35.32 42.37
CA ASN A 117 5.41 35.37 43.14
C ASN A 117 6.40 36.32 42.47
N SER A 118 6.62 37.50 43.07
CA SER A 118 7.56 38.48 42.54
C SER A 118 9.01 38.03 42.70
N VAL A 119 9.71 37.79 41.58
CA VAL A 119 11.13 37.39 41.56
C VAL A 119 11.96 38.52 40.92
N ASN A 120 12.85 39.12 41.71
CA ASN A 120 13.56 40.36 41.35
C ASN A 120 14.62 40.22 40.23
N ASN A 121 14.85 39.03 39.68
CA ASN A 121 15.91 38.76 38.71
C ASN A 121 15.47 37.69 37.69
N VAL A 122 14.53 38.07 36.82
CA VAL A 122 13.93 37.20 35.79
C VAL A 122 14.32 37.61 34.38
N SER A 123 14.22 36.65 33.46
CA SER A 123 14.33 36.84 32.00
C SER A 123 13.22 36.06 31.30
N ALA A 124 12.74 36.52 30.15
CA ALA A 124 11.88 35.71 29.29
C ALA A 124 12.68 35.26 28.06
N GLN A 125 12.68 33.97 27.72
CA GLN A 125 13.39 33.43 26.55
C GLN A 125 12.42 32.75 25.58
N LEU A 126 12.61 33.00 24.28
CA LEU A 126 11.96 32.25 23.22
C LEU A 126 12.78 31.00 22.89
N LEU A 127 12.26 29.81 23.22
CA LEU A 127 12.88 28.54 22.90
C LEU A 127 12.66 28.13 21.45
N ASP A 128 13.53 27.26 20.92
CA ASP A 128 13.41 26.70 19.56
C ASP A 128 12.21 25.74 19.37
N THR A 129 11.48 25.42 20.44
CA THR A 129 10.16 24.79 20.39
C THR A 129 9.03 25.77 20.07
N GLY A 130 9.30 27.07 20.11
CA GLY A 130 8.29 28.14 20.07
C GLY A 130 7.72 28.49 21.44
N ASN A 131 8.14 27.83 22.53
CA ASN A 131 7.70 28.17 23.89
C ASN A 131 8.46 29.41 24.39
N LEU A 132 7.72 30.48 24.70
CA LEU A 132 8.20 31.64 25.43
C LEU A 132 8.11 31.36 26.94
N VAL A 133 9.26 31.29 27.60
CA VAL A 133 9.40 30.90 29.01
C VAL A 133 9.94 32.06 29.85
N LEU A 134 9.20 32.47 30.87
CA LEU A 134 9.65 33.41 31.91
C LEU A 134 10.38 32.61 33.00
N ARG A 135 11.66 32.89 33.25
CA ARG A 135 12.55 32.13 34.13
C ARG A 135 13.30 33.01 35.14
N ASP A 136 13.55 32.45 36.32
CA ASP A 136 14.49 33.02 37.31
C ASP A 136 15.94 32.83 36.82
N ILE A 137 16.69 33.93 36.70
CA ILE A 137 18.08 33.92 36.23
C ILE A 137 19.02 33.25 37.25
N THR A 138 18.64 33.23 38.54
CA THR A 138 19.49 32.70 39.62
C THR A 138 19.36 31.19 39.81
N THR A 139 18.18 30.63 39.57
CA THR A 139 17.91 29.18 39.70
C THR A 139 17.75 28.46 38.36
N GLY A 140 17.50 29.18 37.26
CA GLY A 140 17.18 28.63 35.95
C GLY A 140 15.76 28.06 35.83
N ILE A 141 14.93 28.18 36.88
CA ILE A 141 13.59 27.59 36.94
C ILE A 141 12.60 28.43 36.13
N GLY A 142 11.81 27.77 35.27
CA GLY A 142 10.66 28.35 34.58
C GLY A 142 9.51 28.65 35.56
N ILE A 143 8.93 29.84 35.47
CA ILE A 143 7.91 30.38 36.36
C ILE A 143 6.56 30.54 35.64
N TRP A 144 6.60 30.84 34.34
CA TRP A 144 5.44 30.89 33.44
C TRP A 144 5.87 30.48 32.02
N GLU A 145 4.98 29.84 31.27
CA GLU A 145 5.24 29.34 29.92
C GLU A 145 4.05 29.56 28.98
N SER A 146 4.31 30.05 27.78
CA SER A 146 3.28 30.24 26.74
C SER A 146 2.52 28.96 26.36
N PHE A 147 3.16 27.80 26.51
CA PHE A 147 2.57 26.48 26.24
C PHE A 147 1.43 26.11 27.21
N GLN A 148 1.34 26.78 28.37
CA GLN A 148 0.24 26.61 29.34
C GLN A 148 -0.99 27.47 28.99
N GLU A 149 -0.81 28.49 28.14
CA GLU A 149 -1.85 29.39 27.64
C GLU A 149 -1.85 29.45 26.09
N PRO A 150 -2.12 28.32 25.38
CA PRO A 150 -2.10 28.28 23.92
C PRO A 150 -3.22 29.12 23.29
N THR A 151 -3.04 29.52 22.03
CA THR A 151 -4.09 30.21 21.26
C THR A 151 -4.94 29.21 20.48
N ASP A 152 -4.94 29.31 19.16
CA ASP A 152 -5.63 28.47 18.19
C ASP A 152 -4.73 27.39 17.59
N THR A 153 -3.40 27.52 17.76
CA THR A 153 -2.40 26.57 17.26
C THR A 153 -1.82 25.74 18.39
N TYR A 154 -1.58 24.46 18.07
CA TYR A 154 -0.97 23.45 18.91
C TYR A 154 0.35 23.01 18.29
N LEU A 155 1.46 23.36 18.94
CA LEU A 155 2.82 23.04 18.51
C LEU A 155 3.28 21.72 19.11
N ALA A 156 4.26 21.11 18.46
CA ALA A 156 4.97 19.96 18.99
C ALA A 156 5.61 20.27 20.34
N GLY A 157 5.50 19.33 21.30
CA GLY A 157 5.94 19.55 22.69
C GLY A 157 5.02 20.42 23.55
N MET A 158 3.89 20.94 23.05
CA MET A 158 2.79 21.37 23.91
C MET A 158 2.06 20.15 24.48
N GLU A 159 1.43 20.29 25.65
CA GLU A 159 0.52 19.28 26.20
C GLU A 159 -0.89 19.86 26.35
N LEU A 160 -1.86 19.32 25.61
CA LEU A 160 -3.27 19.51 25.98
C LEU A 160 -3.57 18.62 27.18
N SER A 161 -4.38 19.09 28.13
CA SER A 161 -4.65 18.35 29.36
C SER A 161 -6.10 18.50 29.80
N SER A 162 -6.64 17.47 30.45
CA SER A 162 -8.07 17.40 30.82
C SER A 162 -8.28 16.51 32.03
N HIS A 163 -9.17 16.90 32.94
CA HIS A 163 -9.65 16.01 33.99
C HIS A 163 -10.77 15.11 33.43
N MET A 164 -10.61 13.79 33.53
CA MET A 164 -11.56 12.78 33.01
C MET A 164 -13.03 13.04 33.38
N ARG A 165 -13.29 13.68 34.53
CA ARG A 165 -14.63 13.95 35.06
C ARG A 165 -15.10 15.41 34.95
N THR A 166 -14.18 16.38 34.82
CA THR A 166 -14.52 17.82 34.88
C THR A 166 -14.14 18.62 33.63
N GLY A 167 -13.49 17.99 32.64
CA GLY A 167 -13.24 18.58 31.33
C GLY A 167 -11.84 19.20 31.17
N PRO A 168 -11.60 19.87 30.02
CA PRO A 168 -10.30 20.42 29.65
C PRO A 168 -9.72 21.39 30.67
N ILE A 169 -8.40 21.30 30.86
CA ILE A 169 -7.56 22.22 31.62
C ILE A 169 -6.81 23.11 30.61
N VAL A 170 -6.06 22.50 29.71
CA VAL A 170 -5.41 23.15 28.56
C VAL A 170 -6.09 22.69 27.28
N GLN A 171 -6.60 23.65 26.51
CA GLN A 171 -7.31 23.47 25.23
C GLN A 171 -7.01 24.64 24.30
N LEU A 172 -7.05 24.42 22.98
CA LEU A 172 -6.97 25.52 22.01
C LEU A 172 -8.29 26.27 21.95
N ARG A 173 -8.21 27.54 21.56
CA ARG A 173 -9.36 28.38 21.22
C ARG A 173 -9.07 29.23 19.99
N SER A 174 -9.81 28.92 18.93
CA SER A 174 -9.79 29.54 17.59
C SER A 174 -9.67 31.06 17.59
N TRP A 175 -9.14 31.63 16.51
CA TRP A 175 -9.35 33.04 16.20
C TRP A 175 -10.81 33.27 15.82
N LYS A 176 -11.34 34.46 16.14
CA LYS A 176 -12.70 34.86 15.80
C LYS A 176 -12.88 35.13 14.31
N SER A 177 -11.82 35.54 13.62
CA SER A 177 -11.72 35.53 12.15
C SER A 177 -10.25 35.53 11.70
N PRO A 178 -9.93 35.33 10.41
CA PRO A 178 -8.55 35.46 9.90
C PRO A 178 -7.91 36.85 10.07
N SER A 179 -8.69 37.88 10.47
CA SER A 179 -8.22 39.24 10.77
C SER A 179 -8.48 39.69 12.21
N ASP A 180 -9.00 38.80 13.06
CA ASP A 180 -9.34 39.05 14.47
C ASP A 180 -8.90 37.85 15.34
N PRO A 181 -7.68 37.91 15.94
CA PRO A 181 -7.14 36.83 16.77
C PRO A 181 -7.81 36.73 18.15
N SER A 182 -8.79 37.57 18.47
CA SER A 182 -9.55 37.43 19.72
C SER A 182 -10.25 36.06 19.80
N PRO A 183 -10.57 35.56 21.01
CA PRO A 183 -11.07 34.19 21.17
C PRO A 183 -12.42 33.97 20.45
N GLY A 184 -12.42 33.07 19.47
CA GLY A 184 -13.61 32.64 18.74
C GLY A 184 -14.49 31.67 19.52
N ASN A 185 -15.53 31.17 18.85
CA ASN A 185 -16.49 30.22 19.43
C ASN A 185 -15.94 28.79 19.49
N PHE A 186 -15.02 28.40 18.60
CA PHE A 186 -14.51 27.03 18.56
C PHE A 186 -13.34 26.80 19.51
N SER A 187 -13.36 25.69 20.25
CA SER A 187 -12.23 25.18 21.04
C SER A 187 -11.92 23.70 20.72
N LEU A 188 -10.68 23.26 20.96
CA LEU A 188 -10.19 21.90 20.70
C LEU A 188 -9.44 21.37 21.92
N GLY A 189 -9.83 20.19 22.43
CA GLY A 189 -9.22 19.58 23.60
C GLY A 189 -9.77 18.19 23.93
N ILE A 190 -9.33 17.60 25.04
CA ILE A 190 -9.67 16.21 25.41
C ILE A 190 -11.00 16.18 26.18
N GLY A 191 -11.96 15.41 25.69
CA GLY A 191 -13.29 15.24 26.27
C GLY A 191 -13.31 14.44 27.58
N SER A 192 -14.24 14.78 28.47
CA SER A 192 -14.50 14.07 29.73
C SER A 192 -15.30 12.78 29.50
N SER A 193 -14.65 11.75 28.96
CA SER A 193 -15.23 10.44 28.62
C SER A 193 -14.48 9.31 29.36
N SER A 194 -15.05 8.09 29.39
CA SER A 194 -14.42 6.93 30.05
C SER A 194 -13.21 6.37 29.28
N ILE A 195 -13.08 6.77 28.02
CA ILE A 195 -11.93 6.56 27.13
C ILE A 195 -11.63 7.93 26.50
N PRO A 196 -10.37 8.39 26.43
CA PRO A 196 -10.05 9.68 25.83
C PRO A 196 -10.56 9.81 24.38
N GLU A 197 -11.21 10.94 24.09
CA GLU A 197 -11.60 11.39 22.76
C GLU A 197 -11.15 12.86 22.65
N THR A 198 -10.53 13.26 21.54
CA THR A 198 -10.27 14.69 21.28
C THR A 198 -11.48 15.27 20.55
N ILE A 199 -11.94 16.44 21.00
CA ILE A 199 -13.23 17.03 20.63
C ILE A 199 -13.02 18.48 20.21
N ILE A 200 -13.73 18.88 19.14
CA ILE A 200 -13.97 20.29 18.83
C ILE A 200 -15.35 20.66 19.36
N TRP A 201 -15.41 21.70 20.18
CA TRP A 201 -16.67 22.32 20.61
C TRP A 201 -16.95 23.58 19.80
N ASN A 202 -18.24 23.88 19.60
CA ASN A 202 -18.73 25.21 19.25
C ASN A 202 -19.42 25.79 20.49
N ASP A 203 -18.78 26.77 21.13
CA ASP A 203 -19.04 27.34 22.46
C ASP A 203 -19.06 26.31 23.62
N SER A 204 -20.02 25.39 23.62
CA SER A 204 -20.11 24.26 24.57
C SER A 204 -20.81 23.03 23.99
N GLN A 205 -21.23 23.07 22.72
CA GLN A 205 -21.81 21.93 22.01
C GLN A 205 -20.72 21.17 21.27
N VAL A 206 -20.78 19.83 21.28
CA VAL A 206 -19.86 19.00 20.50
C VAL A 206 -20.12 19.27 19.01
N TYR A 207 -19.08 19.68 18.28
CA TYR A 207 -19.13 19.97 16.85
C TYR A 207 -18.45 18.88 16.00
N TRP A 208 -17.35 18.33 16.51
CA TRP A 208 -16.61 17.21 15.90
C TRP A 208 -15.87 16.42 16.99
N ARG A 209 -15.53 15.15 16.73
CA ARG A 209 -14.71 14.33 17.63
C ARG A 209 -13.88 13.29 16.85
N THR A 210 -12.74 12.92 17.41
CA THR A 210 -11.85 11.86 16.89
C THR A 210 -12.41 10.45 17.02
N GLY A 211 -13.38 10.23 17.91
CA GLY A 211 -13.70 8.89 18.42
C GLY A 211 -12.66 8.38 19.43
N PRO A 212 -12.91 7.22 20.07
CA PRO A 212 -12.09 6.70 21.18
C PRO A 212 -10.63 6.39 20.83
N TRP A 213 -9.71 6.79 21.70
CA TRP A 213 -8.30 6.38 21.65
C TRP A 213 -8.15 4.91 22.04
N ASN A 214 -7.45 4.11 21.22
CA ASN A 214 -7.24 2.68 21.49
C ASN A 214 -5.88 2.34 22.12
N GLY A 215 -4.96 3.29 22.24
CA GLY A 215 -3.57 3.07 22.65
C GLY A 215 -2.55 3.28 21.52
N GLN A 216 -3.02 3.32 20.26
CA GLN A 216 -2.25 3.58 19.05
C GLN A 216 -2.94 4.66 18.19
N SER A 217 -4.24 4.57 17.97
CA SER A 217 -5.01 5.48 17.11
C SER A 217 -6.38 5.85 17.69
N PHE A 218 -6.97 6.93 17.16
CA PHE A 218 -8.37 7.26 17.40
C PHE A 218 -9.27 6.53 16.41
N ILE A 219 -10.10 5.59 16.89
CA ILE A 219 -10.87 4.67 16.01
C ILE A 219 -12.03 5.33 15.24
N GLY A 220 -12.24 6.64 15.42
CA GLY A 220 -13.18 7.45 14.64
C GLY A 220 -12.51 8.32 13.56
N ILE A 221 -11.19 8.18 13.34
CA ILE A 221 -10.48 8.77 12.20
C ILE A 221 -10.12 7.65 11.20
N PRO A 222 -10.70 7.64 9.98
CA PRO A 222 -10.30 6.68 8.96
C PRO A 222 -8.90 7.02 8.40
N ASN A 223 -8.10 5.98 8.14
CA ASN A 223 -6.72 6.07 7.61
C ASN A 223 -5.75 6.85 8.53
N MET A 224 -5.91 6.72 9.86
CA MET A 224 -4.89 7.13 10.83
C MET A 224 -3.84 6.01 10.96
N ASP A 225 -2.91 5.96 10.01
CA ASP A 225 -1.83 4.96 9.92
C ASP A 225 -0.69 5.26 10.92
N ASN A 226 0.21 4.30 11.15
CA ASN A 226 1.29 4.41 12.15
C ASN A 226 2.21 5.63 11.98
N SER A 227 2.42 6.11 10.75
CA SER A 227 3.20 7.33 10.48
C SER A 227 2.53 8.64 10.93
N TYR A 228 1.21 8.64 11.17
CA TYR A 228 0.51 9.75 11.85
C TYR A 228 0.61 9.68 13.38
N ILE A 229 1.13 8.58 13.92
CA ILE A 229 1.01 8.19 15.33
C ILE A 229 2.34 8.34 16.09
N ASP A 230 3.46 8.50 15.37
CA ASP A 230 4.79 8.46 15.98
C ASP A 230 4.94 9.54 17.07
N GLY A 231 5.03 9.05 18.31
CA GLY A 231 5.05 9.84 19.54
C GLY A 231 3.74 10.52 20.00
N ILE A 232 2.56 10.28 19.39
CA ILE A 232 1.29 10.75 19.98
C ILE A 232 1.04 9.99 21.29
N THR A 233 1.25 10.67 22.43
CA THR A 233 1.03 10.08 23.76
C THR A 233 -0.28 10.55 24.37
N VAL A 234 -1.02 9.61 24.97
CA VAL A 234 -2.26 9.88 25.72
C VAL A 234 -2.11 9.33 27.13
N LEU A 235 -1.46 10.10 27.99
CA LEU A 235 -1.03 9.68 29.31
C LEU A 235 -2.10 9.95 30.36
N ALA A 236 -2.76 8.87 30.80
CA ALA A 236 -3.78 8.90 31.85
C ALA A 236 -3.15 8.69 33.24
N ASN A 237 -3.01 9.76 34.03
CA ASN A 237 -2.55 9.67 35.40
C ASN A 237 -3.67 9.17 36.33
N SER A 238 -3.53 7.93 36.81
CA SER A 238 -4.51 7.24 37.65
C SER A 238 -4.64 7.79 39.07
N GLN A 239 -3.71 8.63 39.54
CA GLN A 239 -3.77 9.27 40.86
C GLN A 239 -4.47 10.63 40.83
N THR A 240 -4.23 11.43 39.77
CA THR A 240 -4.81 12.78 39.63
C THR A 240 -6.09 12.81 38.79
N GLY A 241 -6.37 11.76 38.02
CA GLY A 241 -7.48 11.72 37.06
C GLY A 241 -7.31 12.70 35.89
N ILE A 242 -6.07 13.12 35.62
CA ILE A 242 -5.70 13.97 34.48
C ILE A 242 -5.28 13.07 33.32
N VAL A 243 -5.72 13.41 32.12
CA VAL A 243 -5.20 12.88 30.85
C VAL A 243 -4.45 14.00 30.15
N ASN A 244 -3.20 13.76 29.78
CA ASN A 244 -2.44 14.63 28.90
C ASN A 244 -2.42 14.02 27.48
N PHE A 245 -2.46 14.88 26.48
CA PHE A 245 -2.27 14.57 25.06
C PHE A 245 -1.07 15.38 24.60
N SER A 246 -0.05 14.72 24.06
CA SER A 246 1.16 15.34 23.51
C SER A 246 1.58 14.65 22.21
N PHE A 247 2.32 15.37 21.36
CA PHE A 247 2.98 14.82 20.18
C PHE A 247 4.41 15.38 20.08
N PRO A 248 5.36 14.64 19.49
CA PRO A 248 6.77 14.94 19.62
C PRO A 248 7.19 16.05 18.69
N ILE A 249 8.33 16.67 19.00
CA ILE A 249 9.06 17.52 18.07
C ILE A 249 9.43 16.65 16.86
N SER A 250 8.81 16.99 15.73
CA SER A 250 8.91 16.31 14.45
C SER A 250 9.67 17.22 13.48
N ASP A 251 10.43 16.61 12.58
CA ASP A 251 11.10 17.28 11.46
C ASP A 251 10.65 16.56 10.17
N PRO A 252 10.06 17.25 9.17
CA PRO A 252 9.72 18.66 9.13
C PRO A 252 8.71 19.04 10.21
N PRO A 253 8.69 20.31 10.66
CA PRO A 253 7.81 20.74 11.73
C PRO A 253 6.34 20.53 11.38
N ILE A 254 5.58 20.04 12.36
CA ILE A 254 4.14 19.81 12.30
C ILE A 254 3.44 20.64 13.38
N PHE A 255 2.30 21.24 13.04
CA PHE A 255 1.38 21.82 14.01
C PHE A 255 -0.08 21.56 13.65
N ILE A 256 -0.97 21.68 14.64
CA ILE A 256 -2.43 21.61 14.41
C ILE A 256 -3.02 23.00 14.70
N ILE A 257 -3.74 23.57 13.72
CA ILE A 257 -4.41 24.88 13.87
C ILE A 257 -5.94 24.72 13.83
N LEU A 258 -6.62 25.31 14.82
CA LEU A 258 -8.07 25.36 14.90
C LEU A 258 -8.59 26.65 14.25
N THR A 259 -8.96 26.52 12.98
CA THR A 259 -9.48 27.64 12.17
C THR A 259 -10.75 28.26 12.77
N SER A 260 -11.03 29.51 12.39
CA SER A 260 -12.28 30.21 12.76
C SER A 260 -13.56 29.55 12.21
N LEU A 261 -13.44 28.52 11.35
CA LEU A 261 -14.54 27.72 10.81
C LEU A 261 -14.81 26.43 11.60
N GLY A 262 -14.06 26.16 12.68
CA GLY A 262 -14.18 24.94 13.47
C GLY A 262 -13.55 23.71 12.83
N ILE A 263 -12.70 23.91 11.82
CA ILE A 263 -11.87 22.86 11.22
C ILE A 263 -10.52 22.87 11.93
N ALA A 264 -10.10 21.71 12.45
CA ALA A 264 -8.73 21.50 12.89
C ALA A 264 -7.94 20.98 11.69
N GLU A 265 -6.90 21.73 11.29
CA GLU A 265 -5.99 21.38 10.21
C GLU A 265 -4.64 21.00 10.80
N GLN A 266 -4.16 19.78 10.50
CA GLN A 266 -2.75 19.44 10.67
C GLN A 266 -2.00 20.02 9.48
N ARG A 267 -1.02 20.88 9.77
CA ARG A 267 -0.14 21.49 8.79
C ARG A 267 1.27 20.96 8.97
N VAL A 268 1.85 20.53 7.86
CA VAL A 268 3.22 20.02 7.75
C VAL A 268 3.99 21.00 6.88
N TRP A 269 5.24 21.28 7.24
CA TRP A 269 6.11 22.08 6.39
C TRP A 269 6.58 21.26 5.17
N ASP A 270 6.47 21.85 3.98
CA ASP A 270 6.82 21.24 2.70
C ASP A 270 7.98 22.02 2.08
N ASP A 271 9.21 21.46 2.15
CA ASP A 271 10.42 22.14 1.68
C ASP A 271 10.49 22.28 0.16
N GLU A 272 9.82 21.41 -0.62
CA GLU A 272 9.73 21.54 -2.09
C GLU A 272 8.92 22.78 -2.48
N LYS A 273 7.76 22.99 -1.84
CA LYS A 273 6.87 24.13 -2.08
C LYS A 273 7.32 25.38 -1.31
N ASN A 274 8.13 25.17 -0.26
CA ASN A 274 8.57 26.18 0.68
C ASN A 274 7.34 26.91 1.27
N ASP A 275 6.37 26.13 1.75
CA ASP A 275 5.09 26.55 2.32
C ASP A 275 4.51 25.46 3.24
N TRP A 276 3.38 25.74 3.91
CA TRP A 276 2.68 24.80 4.79
C TRP A 276 1.56 24.08 4.05
N VAL A 277 1.63 22.76 3.95
CA VAL A 277 0.57 21.91 3.37
C VAL A 277 -0.34 21.33 4.44
N VAL A 278 -1.64 21.22 4.14
CA VAL A 278 -2.61 20.58 5.04
C VAL A 278 -2.61 19.07 4.77
N SER A 279 -2.04 18.28 5.68
CA SER A 279 -2.02 16.81 5.57
C SER A 279 -3.33 16.17 6.04
N PHE A 280 -3.94 16.75 7.07
CA PHE A 280 -5.22 16.32 7.61
C PHE A 280 -6.12 17.52 7.94
N GLY A 281 -7.41 17.38 7.66
CA GLY A 281 -8.46 18.31 8.09
C GLY A 281 -9.61 17.54 8.73
N SER A 282 -10.11 18.02 9.87
CA SER A 282 -11.13 17.31 10.66
C SER A 282 -12.45 17.07 9.93
N ARG A 283 -12.82 17.95 8.99
CA ARG A 283 -14.07 17.90 8.23
C ARG A 283 -13.79 17.70 6.75
N LYS A 284 -14.15 16.53 6.21
CA LYS A 284 -14.06 16.17 4.78
C LYS A 284 -15.44 16.05 4.13
N THR A 285 -16.47 15.72 4.91
CA THR A 285 -17.86 15.51 4.50
C THR A 285 -18.83 16.06 5.55
N GLU A 286 -20.12 16.09 5.24
CA GLU A 286 -21.19 16.41 6.20
C GLU A 286 -21.27 15.40 7.34
N CYS A 287 -20.94 14.13 7.10
CA CYS A 287 -20.98 13.07 8.10
C CYS A 287 -19.95 13.21 9.23
N ASP A 288 -18.94 14.06 9.05
CA ASP A 288 -17.95 14.32 10.09
C ASP A 288 -18.48 15.30 11.15
N VAL A 289 -19.50 16.12 10.80
CA VAL A 289 -20.17 17.03 11.72
C VAL A 289 -20.99 16.22 12.74
N TYR A 290 -20.74 16.46 14.02
CA TYR A 290 -21.24 15.64 15.12
C TYR A 290 -22.77 15.43 15.05
N GLY A 291 -23.18 14.17 14.90
CA GLY A 291 -24.58 13.78 15.01
C GLY A 291 -25.46 14.19 13.82
N TRP A 292 -24.90 14.43 12.63
CA TRP A 292 -25.61 14.88 11.41
C TRP A 292 -26.94 14.15 11.10
N CYS A 293 -27.01 12.84 11.36
CA CYS A 293 -28.20 12.01 11.14
C CYS A 293 -29.11 11.79 12.36
N GLY A 294 -28.91 12.55 13.43
CA GLY A 294 -29.63 12.40 14.70
C GLY A 294 -29.29 11.10 15.44
N GLY A 295 -30.07 10.80 16.49
CA GLY A 295 -29.95 9.54 17.22
C GLY A 295 -30.45 8.34 16.41
N PHE A 296 -29.71 7.23 16.43
CA PHE A 296 -30.01 5.99 15.70
C PHE A 296 -30.12 6.14 14.17
N GLY A 297 -29.67 7.27 13.61
CA GLY A 297 -29.39 7.43 12.20
C GLY A 297 -27.94 7.07 11.89
N ASN A 298 -27.72 6.38 10.77
CA ASN A 298 -26.42 6.05 10.21
C ASN A 298 -26.10 7.00 9.05
N CYS A 299 -24.97 7.72 9.15
CA CYS A 299 -24.45 8.57 8.10
C CYS A 299 -23.57 7.79 7.13
N ASN A 300 -23.80 7.95 5.83
CA ASN A 300 -22.93 7.41 4.80
C ASN A 300 -22.86 8.41 3.62
N PRO A 301 -21.71 9.08 3.38
CA PRO A 301 -21.59 10.09 2.34
C PRO A 301 -21.65 9.49 0.92
N GLN A 302 -21.50 8.17 0.79
CA GLN A 302 -21.61 7.41 -0.48
C GLN A 302 -23.06 6.96 -0.78
N LYS A 303 -24.06 7.57 -0.13
CA LYS A 303 -25.49 7.24 -0.33
C LYS A 303 -26.37 8.46 -0.44
N THR A 304 -27.46 8.30 -1.20
CA THR A 304 -28.56 9.25 -1.30
C THR A 304 -29.87 8.57 -0.86
N PRO A 305 -30.53 9.03 0.23
CA PRO A 305 -30.09 10.06 1.18
C PRO A 305 -28.84 9.63 1.98
N ILE A 306 -28.05 10.63 2.41
CA ILE A 306 -26.83 10.46 3.22
C ILE A 306 -27.15 9.81 4.58
N CYS A 307 -28.31 10.16 5.15
CA CYS A 307 -28.80 9.61 6.41
C CYS A 307 -29.80 8.48 6.20
N SER A 308 -29.59 7.39 6.93
CA SER A 308 -30.43 6.18 6.89
C SER A 308 -30.71 5.66 8.30
N CYS A 309 -31.97 5.32 8.62
CA CYS A 309 -32.24 4.70 9.91
C CYS A 309 -31.64 3.30 10.00
N LEU A 310 -31.13 2.95 11.17
CA LEU A 310 -30.66 1.61 11.48
C LEU A 310 -31.79 0.56 11.31
N ARG A 311 -31.45 -0.66 10.91
CA ARG A 311 -32.44 -1.76 10.89
C ARG A 311 -32.99 -1.99 12.31
N GLY A 312 -34.31 -2.11 12.41
CA GLY A 312 -35.03 -2.14 13.69
C GLY A 312 -35.46 -0.75 14.19
N PHE A 313 -35.18 0.31 13.44
CA PHE A 313 -35.54 1.69 13.73
C PHE A 313 -36.25 2.35 12.52
N GLU A 314 -36.97 3.44 12.75
CA GLU A 314 -37.65 4.24 11.72
C GLU A 314 -37.65 5.75 12.05
N PRO A 315 -37.80 6.65 11.07
CA PRO A 315 -37.66 8.09 11.29
C PRO A 315 -38.66 8.63 12.31
N MET A 316 -38.18 9.46 13.25
CA MET A 316 -39.02 10.03 14.30
C MET A 316 -40.02 11.06 13.77
N ASN A 317 -39.69 11.70 12.64
CA ASN A 317 -40.63 12.46 11.81
C ASN A 317 -40.36 12.17 10.33
N MET A 318 -41.27 11.43 9.68
CA MET A 318 -41.10 11.03 8.27
C MET A 318 -41.19 12.22 7.30
N GLU A 319 -41.94 13.28 7.63
CA GLU A 319 -42.09 14.45 6.76
C GLU A 319 -40.77 15.25 6.70
N GLU A 320 -40.16 15.51 7.85
CA GLU A 320 -38.84 16.14 7.96
C GLU A 320 -37.75 15.27 7.32
N TRP A 321 -37.75 13.97 7.59
CA TRP A 321 -36.79 13.02 7.01
C TRP A 321 -36.84 13.01 5.48
N SER A 322 -38.05 13.11 4.89
CA SER A 322 -38.26 13.18 3.44
C SER A 322 -37.78 14.51 2.81
N ARG A 323 -37.68 15.58 3.62
CA ARG A 323 -37.16 16.90 3.22
C ARG A 323 -35.66 17.07 3.48
N GLY A 324 -34.98 16.04 3.97
CA GLY A 324 -33.54 16.11 4.31
C GLY A 324 -33.22 16.72 5.68
N ASN A 325 -34.21 16.88 6.56
CA ASN A 325 -33.96 17.21 7.97
C ASN A 325 -33.92 15.92 8.80
N TRP A 326 -32.72 15.53 9.24
CA TRP A 326 -32.47 14.29 9.97
C TRP A 326 -32.22 14.49 11.47
N THR A 327 -32.30 15.73 11.98
CA THR A 327 -31.96 16.09 13.37
C THR A 327 -32.73 15.30 14.43
N ASN A 328 -34.03 15.04 14.20
CA ASN A 328 -34.87 14.24 15.09
C ASN A 328 -34.52 12.73 15.10
N GLY A 329 -33.67 12.25 14.20
CA GLY A 329 -33.18 10.87 14.19
C GLY A 329 -34.28 9.81 13.98
N CYS A 330 -34.04 8.64 14.56
CA CYS A 330 -34.86 7.44 14.42
C CYS A 330 -35.23 6.84 15.78
N PHE A 331 -36.40 6.22 15.90
CA PHE A 331 -36.83 5.49 17.09
C PHE A 331 -36.99 3.99 16.83
N ARG A 332 -37.01 3.18 17.89
CA ARG A 332 -37.00 1.71 17.84
C ARG A 332 -38.39 1.14 17.52
N LYS A 333 -38.50 0.26 16.52
CA LYS A 333 -39.77 -0.35 16.03
C LYS A 333 -40.43 -1.35 16.99
N LYS A 334 -39.65 -2.00 17.85
CA LYS A 334 -40.10 -3.06 18.78
C LYS A 334 -39.36 -2.98 20.12
N PRO A 335 -40.06 -3.11 21.26
CA PRO A 335 -39.43 -3.04 22.57
C PRO A 335 -38.51 -4.24 22.86
N LEU A 336 -37.44 -3.97 23.61
CA LEU A 336 -36.48 -4.95 24.08
C LEU A 336 -37.09 -5.91 25.12
N GLN A 337 -36.39 -7.01 25.44
CA GLN A 337 -36.87 -8.03 26.36
C GLN A 337 -37.19 -7.45 27.75
N CYS A 338 -36.32 -6.61 28.29
CA CYS A 338 -36.51 -5.99 29.60
C CYS A 338 -37.70 -5.01 29.64
N GLU A 339 -38.02 -4.38 28.51
CA GLU A 339 -39.21 -3.51 28.38
C GLU A 339 -40.50 -4.35 28.31
N ARG A 340 -40.45 -5.50 27.63
CA ARG A 340 -41.58 -6.46 27.48
C ARG A 340 -41.95 -7.17 28.80
N ILE A 341 -40.96 -7.57 29.60
CA ILE A 341 -41.17 -8.27 30.89
C ILE A 341 -42.07 -7.45 31.83
N ASN A 342 -41.90 -6.13 31.84
CA ASN A 342 -42.68 -5.20 32.68
C ASN A 342 -44.15 -5.01 32.22
N GLN A 343 -44.56 -5.58 31.08
CA GLN A 343 -45.88 -5.32 30.49
C GLN A 343 -46.82 -6.55 30.47
N THR A 344 -46.31 -7.77 30.28
CA THR A 344 -47.18 -8.96 30.11
C THR A 344 -46.87 -10.15 31.01
N GLY A 345 -45.71 -10.19 31.69
CA GLY A 345 -45.32 -11.33 32.53
C GLY A 345 -45.03 -12.64 31.79
N GLU A 346 -45.07 -12.64 30.45
CA GLU A 346 -44.69 -13.80 29.62
C GLU A 346 -43.17 -13.96 29.53
N VAL A 347 -42.71 -15.18 29.22
CA VAL A 347 -41.30 -15.48 28.96
C VAL A 347 -40.88 -14.92 27.59
N ALA A 348 -40.65 -13.62 27.55
CA ALA A 348 -40.20 -12.89 26.38
C ALA A 348 -38.88 -13.48 25.83
N LYS A 349 -38.89 -13.93 24.56
CA LYS A 349 -37.68 -14.40 23.86
C LYS A 349 -36.54 -13.39 24.00
N GLN A 350 -35.35 -13.89 24.31
CA GLN A 350 -34.13 -13.11 24.52
C GLN A 350 -33.81 -12.25 23.29
N ASP A 351 -33.40 -11.01 23.55
CA ASP A 351 -32.89 -10.11 22.51
C ASP A 351 -31.61 -10.68 21.87
N GLY A 352 -31.20 -10.12 20.73
CA GLY A 352 -29.92 -10.43 20.11
C GLY A 352 -29.31 -9.17 19.49
N PHE A 353 -28.26 -9.34 18.69
CA PHE A 353 -27.52 -8.23 18.11
C PHE A 353 -27.47 -8.27 16.59
N LEU A 354 -27.55 -7.07 15.98
CA LEU A 354 -27.18 -6.84 14.59
C LEU A 354 -25.74 -6.30 14.54
N LYS A 355 -24.86 -7.03 13.84
CA LYS A 355 -23.50 -6.54 13.53
C LYS A 355 -23.57 -5.47 12.44
N LEU A 356 -22.82 -4.39 12.61
CA LEU A 356 -22.52 -3.36 11.62
C LEU A 356 -21.00 -3.21 11.54
N GLU A 357 -20.44 -3.22 10.33
CA GLU A 357 -19.00 -3.39 10.12
C GLU A 357 -18.33 -2.08 9.68
N MET A 358 -17.12 -1.81 10.20
CA MET A 358 -16.32 -0.60 9.95
C MET A 358 -17.11 0.69 10.23
N MET A 359 -17.53 0.83 11.49
CA MET A 359 -18.31 1.97 11.97
C MET A 359 -17.43 2.95 12.77
N LYS A 360 -17.67 4.25 12.61
CA LYS A 360 -17.39 5.23 13.68
C LYS A 360 -18.29 4.87 14.86
N VAL A 361 -17.70 4.38 15.94
CA VAL A 361 -18.48 3.99 17.12
C VAL A 361 -19.16 5.20 17.76
N PRO A 362 -20.39 5.08 18.27
CA PRO A 362 -21.17 6.24 18.70
C PRO A 362 -20.57 6.91 19.94
N TYR A 363 -20.97 8.16 20.19
CA TYR A 363 -20.49 8.91 21.36
C TYR A 363 -21.06 8.38 22.69
N PHE A 364 -20.52 8.85 23.83
CA PHE A 364 -20.81 8.35 25.19
C PHE A 364 -20.48 6.87 25.38
N VAL A 365 -19.26 6.47 25.01
CA VAL A 365 -18.77 5.10 25.24
C VAL A 365 -18.47 4.83 26.72
N GLU A 366 -18.90 3.67 27.22
CA GLU A 366 -18.55 3.15 28.54
C GLU A 366 -17.59 1.96 28.38
N ARG A 367 -16.37 2.08 28.93
CA ARG A 367 -15.38 0.99 28.97
C ARG A 367 -15.78 -0.06 30.00
N SER A 368 -15.95 -1.31 29.57
CA SER A 368 -16.21 -2.44 30.46
C SER A 368 -14.91 -3.22 30.75
N PRO A 369 -14.61 -3.58 32.02
CA PRO A 369 -13.40 -4.33 32.39
C PRO A 369 -13.50 -5.84 32.11
N ILE A 370 -14.41 -6.26 31.23
CA ILE A 370 -14.80 -7.65 31.00
C ILE A 370 -14.12 -8.18 29.72
N PRO A 371 -13.68 -9.47 29.69
CA PRO A 371 -13.13 -10.10 28.49
C PRO A 371 -14.02 -9.99 27.25
N VAL A 372 -13.39 -9.98 26.08
CA VAL A 372 -14.02 -9.69 24.77
C VAL A 372 -15.14 -10.67 24.47
N GLU A 373 -14.91 -11.94 24.78
CA GLU A 373 -15.78 -13.09 24.57
C GLU A 373 -17.13 -12.90 25.31
N ASN A 374 -17.05 -12.33 26.51
CA ASN A 374 -18.18 -12.14 27.42
C ASN A 374 -18.89 -10.78 27.24
N CYS A 375 -18.37 -9.90 26.38
CA CYS A 375 -18.91 -8.55 26.14
C CYS A 375 -20.38 -8.59 25.66
N SER A 376 -20.72 -9.60 24.84
CA SER A 376 -22.08 -9.83 24.33
C SER A 376 -23.06 -10.29 25.42
N GLU A 377 -22.66 -11.25 26.26
CA GLU A 377 -23.46 -11.74 27.39
C GLU A 377 -23.65 -10.66 28.45
N HIS A 378 -22.59 -9.92 28.80
CA HIS A 378 -22.68 -8.78 29.71
C HIS A 378 -23.68 -7.73 29.21
N CYS A 379 -23.66 -7.39 27.90
CA CYS A 379 -24.62 -6.47 27.34
C CYS A 379 -26.06 -7.03 27.33
N LEU A 380 -26.27 -8.34 27.10
CA LEU A 380 -27.61 -8.94 27.23
C LEU A 380 -28.16 -8.88 28.65
N ASN A 381 -27.33 -9.23 29.64
CA ASN A 381 -27.69 -9.27 31.05
C ASN A 381 -27.88 -7.87 31.66
N ASN A 382 -27.22 -6.83 31.12
CA ASN A 382 -27.49 -5.44 31.45
C ASN A 382 -28.66 -4.89 30.61
N CYS A 383 -29.84 -4.76 31.20
CA CYS A 383 -31.03 -4.22 30.54
C CYS A 383 -30.87 -2.80 29.96
N SER A 384 -29.94 -1.99 30.48
CA SER A 384 -29.65 -0.65 29.95
C SER A 384 -28.72 -0.68 28.74
N CYS A 385 -28.01 -1.77 28.48
CA CYS A 385 -27.07 -1.86 27.36
C CYS A 385 -27.83 -2.06 26.04
N ILE A 386 -27.68 -1.11 25.11
CA ILE A 386 -28.37 -1.11 23.80
C ILE A 386 -27.44 -1.38 22.62
N ALA A 387 -26.12 -1.29 22.82
CA ALA A 387 -25.11 -1.77 21.88
C ALA A 387 -23.80 -2.09 22.60
N TYR A 388 -22.97 -2.95 22.00
CA TYR A 388 -21.57 -3.13 22.37
C TYR A 388 -20.66 -3.13 21.14
N ALA A 389 -19.36 -2.97 21.36
CA ALA A 389 -18.31 -3.10 20.36
C ALA A 389 -17.03 -3.62 21.02
N TYR A 390 -16.06 -3.98 20.20
CA TYR A 390 -14.71 -4.30 20.64
C TYR A 390 -13.69 -3.60 19.76
N ALA A 391 -12.62 -3.12 20.37
CA ALA A 391 -11.39 -2.72 19.69
C ALA A 391 -10.19 -3.23 20.49
N ALA A 392 -9.12 -3.60 19.78
CA ALA A 392 -7.82 -3.89 20.40
C ALA A 392 -7.36 -2.69 21.25
N GLY A 393 -6.63 -2.94 22.34
CA GLY A 393 -6.19 -1.93 23.29
C GLY A 393 -7.29 -1.32 24.18
N ILE A 394 -8.51 -1.09 23.65
CA ILE A 394 -9.66 -0.64 24.46
C ILE A 394 -10.25 -1.79 25.28
N GLY A 395 -10.57 -2.91 24.65
CA GLY A 395 -11.39 -3.97 25.25
C GLY A 395 -12.89 -3.81 24.94
N CYS A 396 -13.74 -4.33 25.83
CA CYS A 396 -15.19 -4.28 25.66
C CYS A 396 -15.72 -2.84 25.83
N MET A 397 -16.41 -2.33 24.81
CA MET A 397 -17.11 -1.05 24.81
C MET A 397 -18.62 -1.28 24.85
N THR A 398 -19.34 -0.56 25.69
CA THR A 398 -20.80 -0.65 25.81
C THR A 398 -21.46 0.73 25.76
N TRP A 399 -22.70 0.78 25.27
CA TRP A 399 -23.52 2.00 25.24
C TRP A 399 -24.85 1.79 25.97
N THR A 400 -25.13 2.68 26.91
CA THR A 400 -26.40 2.77 27.65
C THR A 400 -27.33 3.88 27.17
N ARG A 401 -26.83 4.74 26.27
CA ARG A 401 -27.48 5.96 25.77
C ARG A 401 -27.74 5.87 24.27
N SER A 402 -28.61 6.74 23.77
CA SER A 402 -28.91 6.85 22.33
C SER A 402 -27.65 6.91 21.48
N LEU A 403 -27.60 6.07 20.44
CA LEU A 403 -26.43 5.95 19.57
C LEU A 403 -26.40 7.15 18.63
N ILE A 404 -25.56 8.14 18.94
CA ILE A 404 -25.41 9.40 18.20
C ILE A 404 -24.02 9.43 17.56
N ASP A 405 -23.90 10.12 16.43
CA ASP A 405 -22.67 10.28 15.66
C ASP A 405 -22.12 8.96 15.10
N LEU A 406 -23.03 8.19 14.47
CA LEU A 406 -22.73 6.98 13.71
C LEU A 406 -22.44 7.31 12.24
N GLN A 407 -21.29 6.87 11.76
CA GLN A 407 -20.83 7.02 10.38
C GLN A 407 -20.29 5.68 9.89
N LYS A 408 -20.73 5.24 8.70
CA LYS A 408 -20.18 4.07 8.02
C LYS A 408 -18.95 4.48 7.22
N PHE A 409 -17.78 3.95 7.59
CA PHE A 409 -16.54 4.17 6.85
C PHE A 409 -16.35 3.16 5.70
N PRO A 410 -15.58 3.53 4.66
CA PRO A 410 -15.12 2.59 3.63
C PRO A 410 -14.03 1.63 4.17
N SER A 411 -13.21 2.11 5.10
CA SER A 411 -12.06 1.42 5.70
C SER A 411 -11.95 1.78 7.20
N GLY A 412 -11.27 0.96 7.99
CA GLY A 412 -11.03 1.23 9.43
C GLY A 412 -12.30 1.18 10.29
N GLY A 413 -12.36 1.99 11.35
CA GLY A 413 -13.43 1.96 12.34
C GLY A 413 -13.43 0.69 13.21
N ALA A 414 -14.57 0.38 13.82
CA ALA A 414 -14.76 -0.87 14.58
C ALA A 414 -16.13 -1.51 14.31
N ASP A 415 -16.28 -2.78 14.66
CA ASP A 415 -17.53 -3.52 14.53
C ASP A 415 -18.49 -3.21 15.69
N LEU A 416 -19.68 -2.69 15.36
CA LEU A 416 -20.71 -2.30 16.32
C LEU A 416 -21.87 -3.32 16.32
N TYR A 417 -22.25 -3.78 17.50
CA TYR A 417 -23.26 -4.81 17.71
C TYR A 417 -24.48 -4.19 18.42
N ILE A 418 -25.52 -3.87 17.65
CA ILE A 418 -26.71 -3.14 18.15
C ILE A 418 -27.78 -4.13 18.61
N ARG A 419 -28.24 -3.98 19.86
CA ARG A 419 -29.27 -4.82 20.48
C ARG A 419 -30.63 -4.59 19.82
N LEU A 420 -31.26 -5.66 19.35
CA LEU A 420 -32.60 -5.67 18.74
C LEU A 420 -33.48 -6.73 19.40
N ALA A 421 -34.78 -6.49 19.41
CA ALA A 421 -35.77 -7.48 19.85
C ALA A 421 -35.73 -8.71 18.95
N HIS A 422 -35.95 -9.90 19.53
CA HIS A 422 -35.85 -11.19 18.83
C HIS A 422 -36.61 -11.24 17.47
N THR A 423 -37.80 -10.63 17.41
CA THR A 423 -38.65 -10.59 16.22
C THR A 423 -38.10 -9.75 15.07
N GLU A 424 -37.18 -8.81 15.33
CA GLU A 424 -36.49 -8.04 14.28
C GLU A 424 -35.30 -8.83 13.68
N LEU A 425 -34.91 -9.94 14.33
CA LEU A 425 -33.82 -10.83 13.93
C LEU A 425 -34.32 -12.13 13.27
N GLU A 426 -35.54 -12.55 13.58
CA GLU A 426 -36.23 -13.63 12.85
C GLU A 426 -36.35 -13.27 11.35
N LYS A 427 -36.19 -14.28 10.49
CA LYS A 427 -36.41 -14.13 9.04
C LYS A 427 -37.88 -14.35 8.72
N ASP A 428 -38.42 -13.51 7.85
CA ASP A 428 -39.81 -13.48 7.41
C ASP A 428 -40.19 -14.76 6.62
N ASN A 429 -40.50 -15.82 7.37
CA ASN A 429 -40.78 -17.15 6.86
C ASN A 429 -42.29 -17.32 6.62
N LYS A 430 -42.75 -17.13 5.39
CA LYS A 430 -44.12 -17.52 4.99
C LYS A 430 -44.28 -19.05 5.11
N VAL A 431 -45.29 -19.48 5.87
CA VAL A 431 -45.45 -20.86 6.35
C VAL A 431 -46.24 -21.74 5.36
N VAL A 432 -45.84 -23.01 5.24
CA VAL A 432 -46.67 -24.12 4.73
C VAL A 432 -46.53 -25.32 5.68
N VAL A 433 -47.62 -26.08 5.88
CA VAL A 433 -47.80 -26.99 7.03
C VAL A 433 -47.41 -28.44 6.73
N ILE A 434 -46.88 -29.16 7.74
CA ILE A 434 -46.50 -30.58 7.65
C ILE A 434 -47.51 -31.47 8.38
N VAL A 435 -48.14 -32.38 7.63
CA VAL A 435 -49.01 -33.47 8.11
C VAL A 435 -48.54 -34.88 7.69
N PRO A 436 -47.91 -35.12 6.52
CA PRO A 436 -47.62 -36.48 6.05
C PRO A 436 -46.68 -37.34 6.91
N LEU A 437 -45.84 -36.72 7.75
CA LEU A 437 -44.71 -37.41 8.41
C LEU A 437 -45.13 -38.60 9.28
N VAL A 438 -46.29 -38.51 9.93
CA VAL A 438 -46.79 -39.54 10.87
C VAL A 438 -47.19 -40.82 10.14
N ALA A 439 -47.72 -40.73 8.92
CA ALA A 439 -48.20 -41.89 8.17
C ALA A 439 -47.05 -42.80 7.70
N GLY A 440 -45.96 -42.21 7.18
CA GLY A 440 -44.82 -42.97 6.64
C GLY A 440 -44.08 -43.80 7.69
N ILE A 441 -43.98 -43.31 8.93
CA ILE A 441 -43.34 -44.02 10.05
C ILE A 441 -44.06 -45.35 10.32
N ILE A 442 -45.40 -45.35 10.28
CA ILE A 442 -46.23 -46.54 10.49
C ILE A 442 -45.99 -47.56 9.36
N THR A 443 -45.93 -47.12 8.10
CA THR A 443 -45.68 -48.02 6.96
C THR A 443 -44.29 -48.65 7.02
N CYS A 444 -43.25 -47.87 7.33
CA CYS A 444 -41.89 -48.37 7.45
C CYS A 444 -41.73 -49.41 8.58
N ALA A 445 -42.37 -49.19 9.74
CA ALA A 445 -42.35 -50.15 10.85
C ALA A 445 -42.98 -51.51 10.48
N ILE A 446 -44.03 -51.51 9.65
CA ILE A 446 -44.65 -52.73 9.13
C ILE A 446 -43.71 -53.45 8.16
N CYS A 447 -43.06 -52.72 7.25
CA CYS A 447 -42.12 -53.30 6.27
C CYS A 447 -40.87 -53.90 6.94
N THR A 448 -40.29 -53.22 7.93
CA THR A 448 -39.13 -53.76 8.67
C THR A 448 -39.52 -54.99 9.49
N PHE A 449 -40.70 -55.03 10.11
CA PHE A 449 -41.22 -56.22 10.80
C PHE A 449 -41.32 -57.45 9.88
N PHE A 450 -41.81 -57.29 8.64
CA PHE A 450 -41.87 -58.38 7.68
C PHE A 450 -40.48 -58.81 7.16
N LEU A 451 -39.55 -57.88 6.94
CA LEU A 451 -38.15 -58.20 6.61
C LEU A 451 -37.45 -58.94 7.76
N TRP A 452 -37.67 -58.53 9.02
CA TRP A 452 -37.17 -59.24 10.19
C TRP A 452 -37.74 -60.66 10.27
N ARG A 453 -39.04 -60.85 10.01
CA ARG A 453 -39.66 -62.19 9.91
C ARG A 453 -39.11 -63.05 8.77
N TRP A 454 -38.62 -62.45 7.69
CA TRP A 454 -37.97 -63.19 6.58
C TRP A 454 -36.54 -63.58 6.94
N ILE A 455 -35.74 -62.65 7.48
CA ILE A 455 -34.36 -62.90 7.93
C ILE A 455 -34.34 -63.93 9.08
N ALA A 456 -35.29 -63.85 10.02
CA ALA A 456 -35.46 -64.82 11.11
C ALA A 456 -35.89 -66.23 10.62
N LYS A 457 -36.25 -66.40 9.34
CA LYS A 457 -36.59 -67.70 8.74
C LYS A 457 -35.47 -68.27 7.86
N HIS A 458 -34.38 -67.54 7.67
CA HIS A 458 -33.21 -67.96 6.88
C HIS A 458 -31.89 -67.84 7.68
N LYS A 459 -31.92 -68.11 8.99
CA LYS A 459 -30.72 -68.21 9.83
C LYS A 459 -30.60 -69.56 10.56
N GLU A 460 -30.78 -70.65 9.82
CA GLU A 460 -30.12 -71.92 10.13
C GLU A 460 -29.05 -72.20 9.07
N ARG A 461 -27.92 -72.78 9.51
CA ARG A 461 -26.63 -72.95 8.81
C ARG A 461 -25.80 -71.66 8.73
N TRP A 462 -24.48 -71.83 8.95
CA TRP A 462 -23.43 -70.79 8.96
C TRP A 462 -23.45 -69.80 10.14
N ASN A 463 -23.47 -70.37 11.34
CA ASN A 463 -22.66 -69.90 12.49
C ASN A 463 -21.58 -70.96 12.78
N ALA A 464 -20.54 -70.60 13.56
CA ALA A 464 -19.48 -71.42 14.17
C ALA A 464 -18.28 -71.90 13.30
N GLY A 465 -17.08 -71.88 13.90
CA GLY A 465 -15.79 -72.34 13.35
C GLY A 465 -15.06 -71.32 12.45
N GLU A 466 -14.35 -70.29 12.92
CA GLU A 466 -13.80 -69.97 14.26
C GLU A 466 -12.50 -70.73 14.63
N GLU A 467 -11.41 -69.95 14.81
CA GLU A 467 -10.24 -70.20 15.69
C GLU A 467 -9.34 -71.44 15.46
N SER A 468 -8.12 -71.55 16.01
CA SER A 468 -7.25 -70.69 16.86
C SER A 468 -5.80 -70.72 16.28
N SER A 469 -4.71 -70.23 16.88
CA SER A 469 -4.42 -69.74 18.23
C SER A 469 -3.31 -68.65 18.17
N GLU A 470 -3.51 -67.46 18.75
CA GLU A 470 -3.30 -67.07 20.17
C GLU A 470 -1.86 -66.54 20.43
N GLN A 471 -1.68 -65.26 20.75
CA GLN A 471 -1.67 -64.66 22.11
C GLN A 471 -0.28 -64.72 22.80
N SER A 472 0.09 -63.82 23.71
CA SER A 472 -0.50 -62.53 24.15
C SER A 472 0.53 -61.72 24.96
N GLN A 473 0.04 -60.70 25.67
CA GLN A 473 0.42 -60.38 27.07
C GLN A 473 1.24 -59.10 27.34
N LYS A 474 0.52 -57.97 27.30
CA LYS A 474 0.40 -56.94 28.37
C LYS A 474 1.66 -56.25 28.96
N ARG A 475 1.44 -54.94 29.21
CA ARG A 475 1.81 -54.17 30.42
C ARG A 475 3.23 -53.54 30.53
N CYS A 476 3.22 -52.23 30.27
CA CYS A 476 3.70 -51.14 31.13
C CYS A 476 4.94 -51.29 32.04
N SER A 477 5.84 -50.31 31.85
CA SER A 477 6.43 -49.43 32.88
C SER A 477 7.87 -49.65 33.36
N ILE A 478 8.70 -48.64 33.03
CA ILE A 478 9.59 -47.84 33.90
C ILE A 478 10.56 -48.61 34.81
N ASN A 479 11.87 -48.39 34.63
CA ASN A 479 12.70 -47.81 35.69
C ASN A 479 14.06 -47.24 35.23
N TYR A 480 14.36 -46.09 35.83
CA TYR A 480 15.56 -45.26 35.87
C TYR A 480 16.95 -45.94 35.80
N VAL A 481 17.93 -45.16 35.33
CA VAL A 481 18.94 -44.55 36.22
C VAL A 481 19.10 -43.07 35.85
N THR A 482 19.24 -42.19 36.84
CA THR A 482 19.50 -40.74 36.73
C THR A 482 20.98 -40.41 36.93
N VAL A 483 21.40 -39.16 36.70
CA VAL A 483 22.17 -38.37 37.69
C VAL A 483 22.25 -36.89 37.28
N THR A 484 22.18 -36.03 38.30
CA THR A 484 22.30 -34.56 38.43
C THR A 484 23.09 -33.79 37.33
N ALA A 485 22.74 -32.57 36.88
CA ALA A 485 22.08 -31.38 37.46
C ALA A 485 22.89 -30.57 38.50
N THR A 486 23.29 -29.34 38.14
CA THR A 486 23.54 -28.20 39.06
C THR A 486 23.54 -26.88 38.29
N GLU A 487 22.94 -25.84 38.91
CA GLU A 487 23.38 -24.42 39.06
C GLU A 487 24.19 -23.70 37.94
N GLY A 488 24.10 -22.38 37.76
CA GLY A 488 23.42 -21.30 38.49
C GLY A 488 24.01 -19.93 38.09
N CYS A 489 23.30 -18.82 38.33
CA CYS A 489 23.81 -17.47 38.01
C CYS A 489 25.02 -17.06 38.88
N TRP A 490 25.83 -16.08 38.43
CA TRP A 490 26.33 -14.90 39.20
C TRP A 490 27.43 -14.15 38.41
N MET A 491 27.37 -12.80 38.36
CA MET A 491 28.51 -11.94 37.99
C MET A 491 29.39 -11.65 39.23
N PRO A 492 30.68 -11.31 39.07
CA PRO A 492 31.07 -9.92 39.36
C PRO A 492 32.21 -9.32 38.50
N ARG A 493 32.48 -8.02 38.73
CA ARG A 493 33.40 -7.14 37.99
C ARG A 493 34.90 -7.30 38.35
N ARG A 494 35.77 -6.79 37.45
CA ARG A 494 37.08 -6.09 37.61
C ARG A 494 38.23 -6.74 36.80
N SER A 495 39.26 -6.03 36.30
CA SER A 495 39.38 -4.59 35.95
C SER A 495 40.72 -4.29 35.25
N MET A 496 40.72 -3.34 34.32
CA MET A 496 41.81 -2.37 34.05
C MET A 496 43.22 -2.88 33.67
N TRP A 497 43.67 -2.49 32.46
CA TRP A 497 45.00 -1.90 32.27
C TRP A 497 44.90 -0.68 31.34
N ARG A 498 45.43 0.47 31.79
CA ARG A 498 45.76 1.62 30.93
C ARG A 498 47.27 1.62 30.69
N LYS A 499 47.71 2.06 29.51
CA LYS A 499 48.94 2.85 29.35
C LYS A 499 48.67 4.01 28.40
N ASN A 500 49.12 5.19 28.79
CA ASN A 500 49.03 6.43 28.00
C ASN A 500 50.42 6.79 27.47
N LEU A 501 50.49 7.33 26.25
CA LEU A 501 51.36 8.45 25.83
C LEU A 501 50.89 8.83 24.41
N VAL A 502 50.09 9.90 24.21
CA VAL A 502 50.36 11.35 24.34
C VAL A 502 51.08 11.93 23.11
N LEU A 503 50.33 12.81 22.41
CA LEU A 503 50.76 13.84 21.45
C LEU A 503 51.66 13.43 20.26
N LEU A 504 51.00 13.35 19.09
CA LEU A 504 51.14 14.44 18.12
C LEU A 504 49.73 14.84 17.64
N ARG A 505 49.25 16.02 18.05
CA ARG A 505 48.13 16.68 17.34
C ARG A 505 48.74 17.32 16.10
N ILE A 506 48.67 16.62 14.97
CA ILE A 506 48.80 17.28 13.67
C ILE A 506 47.46 17.97 13.44
N ASP A 507 47.45 19.28 13.27
CA ASP A 507 46.28 20.02 12.80
C ASP A 507 46.09 19.78 11.30
N SER A 508 45.76 18.53 10.94
CA SER A 508 45.14 18.24 9.66
C SER A 508 43.85 19.05 9.65
N HIS A 509 43.82 20.09 8.81
CA HIS A 509 42.57 20.71 8.43
C HIS A 509 41.76 19.62 7.75
N SER A 510 40.81 19.00 8.46
CA SER A 510 39.72 18.29 7.82
C SER A 510 38.92 19.37 7.11
N ALA A 511 39.25 19.61 5.84
CA ALA A 511 38.36 20.31 4.95
C ALA A 511 36.97 19.65 5.09
N ALA A 512 35.91 20.45 5.05
CA ALA A 512 34.57 19.89 4.95
C ALA A 512 34.57 18.91 3.77
N SER A 513 34.17 17.65 4.00
CA SER A 513 34.05 16.68 2.92
C SER A 513 33.09 17.29 1.90
N PRO A 514 33.52 17.50 0.65
CA PRO A 514 32.65 18.11 -0.34
C PRO A 514 31.42 17.22 -0.53
N ASP A 515 30.25 17.82 -0.71
CA ASP A 515 29.05 17.14 -1.21
C ASP A 515 29.12 16.91 -2.74
N THR A 516 30.15 17.47 -3.36
CA THR A 516 30.26 17.73 -4.79
C THR A 516 31.59 17.24 -5.37
N ILE A 517 31.53 16.36 -6.37
CA ILE A 517 32.66 15.90 -7.19
C ILE A 517 32.86 16.86 -8.36
N THR A 518 34.10 17.25 -8.62
CA THR A 518 34.49 18.06 -9.79
C THR A 518 35.67 17.42 -10.52
N ALA A 519 35.91 17.77 -11.78
CA ALA A 519 37.05 17.23 -12.54
C ALA A 519 38.44 17.55 -11.93
N SER A 520 38.52 18.56 -11.06
CA SER A 520 39.73 18.90 -10.28
C SER A 520 39.79 18.27 -8.89
N GLN A 521 38.72 17.60 -8.43
CA GLN A 521 38.60 16.97 -7.11
C GLN A 521 37.93 15.59 -7.23
N PRO A 522 38.68 14.55 -7.66
CA PRO A 522 38.23 13.17 -7.64
C PRO A 522 38.25 12.58 -6.22
N ILE A 523 37.36 11.63 -5.95
CA ILE A 523 37.36 10.77 -4.75
C ILE A 523 38.26 9.56 -5.01
N ARG A 524 39.08 9.14 -4.04
CA ARG A 524 39.88 7.89 -4.09
C ARG A 524 39.66 7.05 -2.84
N ASP A 525 39.63 5.73 -2.94
CA ASP A 525 39.54 4.84 -1.77
C ASP A 525 40.65 5.19 -0.73
N PRO A 526 40.33 5.53 0.54
CA PRO A 526 39.07 5.39 1.28
C PRO A 526 38.31 6.72 1.55
N GLU A 527 38.51 7.75 0.73
CA GLU A 527 37.77 9.01 0.77
C GLU A 527 36.28 8.79 0.44
N THR A 528 35.41 9.64 0.98
CA THR A 528 33.96 9.63 0.76
C THR A 528 33.44 11.05 0.58
N ILE A 529 32.26 11.18 -0.02
CA ILE A 529 31.46 12.41 0.05
C ILE A 529 30.21 12.16 0.88
N ILE A 530 29.74 13.22 1.54
CA ILE A 530 28.60 13.19 2.45
C ILE A 530 27.59 14.22 1.92
N SER A 531 26.30 13.87 1.90
CA SER A 531 25.25 14.81 1.50
C SER A 531 25.18 16.02 2.45
N ASN A 532 24.65 17.15 2.00
CA ASN A 532 24.74 18.42 2.73
C ASN A 532 24.10 18.39 4.13
N GLY A 533 22.91 17.81 4.28
CA GLY A 533 22.26 17.48 5.55
C GLY A 533 22.79 16.22 6.25
N SER A 534 23.84 15.61 5.72
CA SER A 534 24.50 14.40 6.24
C SER A 534 23.62 13.15 6.34
N ALA A 535 22.58 13.03 5.51
CA ALA A 535 21.70 11.87 5.45
C ALA A 535 22.35 10.64 4.77
N PHE A 536 23.13 10.85 3.71
CA PHE A 536 23.73 9.79 2.89
C PHE A 536 25.23 9.98 2.69
N ILE A 537 25.94 8.86 2.48
CA ILE A 537 27.36 8.79 2.10
C ILE A 537 27.44 8.14 0.72
N LEU A 538 28.29 8.68 -0.17
CA LEU A 538 28.79 7.99 -1.36
C LEU A 538 30.28 7.66 -1.14
N GLY A 539 30.64 6.40 -1.34
CA GLY A 539 32.02 5.95 -1.15
C GLY A 539 32.30 4.54 -1.64
N PHE A 540 33.49 4.06 -1.30
CA PHE A 540 33.96 2.70 -1.58
C PHE A 540 33.60 1.74 -0.44
N PHE A 541 33.05 0.56 -0.76
CA PHE A 541 32.64 -0.46 0.21
C PHE A 541 32.84 -1.89 -0.33
N SER A 542 33.00 -2.87 0.58
CA SER A 542 33.05 -4.31 0.22
C SER A 542 31.99 -5.09 1.03
N PRO A 543 31.00 -5.75 0.39
CA PRO A 543 29.90 -6.39 1.11
C PRO A 543 30.33 -7.69 1.80
N GLY A 544 30.18 -7.74 3.13
CA GLY A 544 30.48 -8.92 3.94
C GLY A 544 31.96 -9.32 3.88
N ASN A 545 32.24 -10.58 3.54
CA ASN A 545 33.61 -11.10 3.37
C ASN A 545 34.09 -11.05 1.90
N SER A 546 33.52 -10.17 1.07
CA SER A 546 33.89 -10.05 -0.34
C SER A 546 35.28 -9.41 -0.51
N SER A 547 36.09 -9.95 -1.42
CA SER A 547 37.31 -9.31 -1.93
C SER A 547 37.04 -8.16 -2.89
N ASN A 548 35.79 -8.00 -3.33
CA ASN A 548 35.40 -7.09 -4.39
C ASN A 548 34.88 -5.79 -3.78
N CYS A 549 35.51 -4.67 -4.15
CA CYS A 549 35.15 -3.33 -3.73
C CYS A 549 34.20 -2.68 -4.76
N TYR A 550 33.23 -1.92 -4.27
CA TYR A 550 32.18 -1.28 -5.05
C TYR A 550 32.04 0.19 -4.64
N VAL A 551 31.57 1.03 -5.56
CA VAL A 551 31.09 2.38 -5.25
C VAL A 551 29.58 2.30 -5.01
N GLY A 552 29.13 2.79 -3.86
CA GLY A 552 27.72 2.76 -3.49
C GLY A 552 27.31 3.93 -2.62
N ILE A 553 26.00 4.10 -2.49
CA ILE A 553 25.35 5.05 -1.60
C ILE A 553 24.72 4.27 -0.44
N TRP A 554 24.90 4.77 0.78
CA TRP A 554 24.28 4.23 1.98
C TRP A 554 23.85 5.34 2.94
N TYR A 555 22.90 5.04 3.82
CA TYR A 555 22.50 5.96 4.88
C TYR A 555 23.66 6.18 5.86
N ASN A 556 23.87 7.43 6.30
CA ASN A 556 24.83 7.81 7.33
C ASN A 556 24.34 7.42 8.75
N LYS A 557 24.05 6.13 8.92
CA LYS A 557 23.40 5.53 10.09
C LYS A 557 24.08 4.19 10.36
N LYS A 558 24.23 3.84 11.64
CA LYS A 558 24.87 2.59 12.07
C LYS A 558 24.25 1.37 11.35
N SER A 559 25.10 0.46 10.89
CA SER A 559 24.76 -0.71 10.06
C SER A 559 24.55 -0.43 8.56
N ASP A 560 24.74 0.80 8.09
CA ASP A 560 25.13 1.19 6.72
C ASP A 560 24.50 0.34 5.56
N PRO A 561 23.16 0.29 5.42
CA PRO A 561 22.54 -0.46 4.33
C PRO A 561 22.81 0.24 3.00
N ILE A 562 23.31 -0.55 2.05
CA ILE A 562 23.66 -0.08 0.72
C ILE A 562 22.39 0.04 -0.12
N VAL A 563 21.97 1.26 -0.42
CA VAL A 563 20.70 1.57 -1.11
C VAL A 563 20.87 1.76 -2.62
N TRP A 564 22.09 2.01 -3.08
CA TRP A 564 22.42 2.10 -4.51
C TRP A 564 23.89 1.72 -4.73
N VAL A 565 24.21 1.14 -5.89
CA VAL A 565 25.56 0.63 -6.22
C VAL A 565 25.86 0.88 -7.69
N ALA A 566 26.80 1.77 -7.96
CA ALA A 566 27.24 2.15 -9.30
C ALA A 566 27.81 0.95 -10.09
N ASN A 567 28.98 0.48 -9.68
CA ASN A 567 29.72 -0.56 -10.39
C ASN A 567 29.27 -2.00 -10.02
N ARG A 568 27.98 -2.22 -9.71
CA ARG A 568 27.43 -3.54 -9.32
C ARG A 568 27.65 -4.65 -10.36
N ASN A 569 27.92 -4.27 -11.62
CA ASN A 569 28.24 -5.17 -12.74
C ASN A 569 29.74 -5.28 -13.07
N LYS A 570 30.62 -4.54 -12.37
CA LYS A 570 32.07 -4.48 -12.62
C LYS A 570 32.83 -3.96 -11.36
N PRO A 571 32.97 -4.77 -10.30
CA PRO A 571 33.70 -4.41 -9.10
C PRO A 571 35.18 -4.07 -9.34
N LEU A 572 35.76 -3.36 -8.37
CA LEU A 572 37.19 -3.26 -8.14
C LEU A 572 37.70 -4.52 -7.44
N ASN A 573 38.93 -4.94 -7.77
CA ASN A 573 39.59 -6.10 -7.15
C ASN A 573 40.69 -5.69 -6.14
N ASP A 574 40.89 -4.38 -5.95
CA ASP A 574 41.86 -3.76 -5.06
C ASP A 574 41.40 -2.33 -4.69
N ALA A 575 42.17 -1.65 -3.83
CA ALA A 575 41.91 -0.27 -3.39
C ALA A 575 42.43 0.79 -4.38
N SER A 576 42.42 0.52 -5.69
CA SER A 576 42.88 1.48 -6.72
C SER A 576 41.76 2.36 -7.31
N GLY A 577 40.57 2.31 -6.70
CA GLY A 577 39.37 3.00 -7.17
C GLY A 577 39.45 4.52 -7.16
N VAL A 578 38.90 5.14 -8.19
CA VAL A 578 38.77 6.61 -8.31
C VAL A 578 37.37 6.96 -8.83
N VAL A 579 36.65 7.87 -8.18
CA VAL A 579 35.44 8.49 -8.73
C VAL A 579 35.80 9.90 -9.20
N THR A 580 35.53 10.23 -10.46
CA THR A 580 35.92 11.52 -11.05
C THR A 580 34.93 11.95 -12.12
N ILE A 581 35.02 13.21 -12.54
CA ILE A 581 34.43 13.66 -13.80
C ILE A 581 35.49 13.57 -14.90
N SER A 582 35.14 12.96 -16.04
CA SER A 582 35.99 12.84 -17.23
C SER A 582 35.88 14.06 -18.16
N GLU A 583 36.80 14.17 -19.12
CA GLU A 583 36.95 15.36 -20.01
C GLU A 583 35.72 15.64 -20.91
N ASP A 584 34.88 14.62 -21.12
CA ASP A 584 33.61 14.67 -21.84
C ASP A 584 32.44 15.19 -20.97
N GLY A 585 32.64 15.32 -19.65
CA GLY A 585 31.62 15.75 -18.71
C GLY A 585 30.86 14.60 -18.03
N ASN A 586 31.28 13.35 -18.16
CA ASN A 586 30.65 12.22 -17.46
C ASN A 586 31.18 12.02 -16.03
N LEU A 587 30.32 11.64 -15.09
CA LEU A 587 30.74 11.06 -13.82
C LEU A 587 31.15 9.60 -14.06
N VAL A 588 32.36 9.23 -13.68
CA VAL A 588 32.93 7.89 -13.93
C VAL A 588 33.62 7.32 -12.69
N VAL A 589 33.60 5.99 -12.58
CA VAL A 589 34.44 5.21 -11.65
C VAL A 589 35.56 4.55 -12.44
N LEU A 590 36.82 4.73 -12.04
CA LEU A 590 38.02 4.17 -12.67
C LEU A 590 38.74 3.19 -11.72
N ASN A 591 39.56 2.30 -12.29
CA ASN A 591 40.62 1.58 -11.55
C ASN A 591 41.99 2.28 -11.68
N GLY A 592 43.01 1.73 -11.01
CA GLY A 592 44.40 2.22 -11.05
C GLY A 592 45.10 2.12 -12.42
N GLN A 593 44.45 1.54 -13.42
CA GLN A 593 44.89 1.55 -14.82
C GLN A 593 44.12 2.58 -15.68
N ASN A 594 43.32 3.45 -15.04
CA ASN A 594 42.39 4.42 -15.64
C ASN A 594 41.29 3.78 -16.53
N GLU A 595 40.98 2.51 -16.34
CA GLU A 595 39.89 1.83 -17.04
C GLU A 595 38.55 2.19 -16.39
N VAL A 596 37.57 2.64 -17.20
CA VAL A 596 36.21 2.93 -16.72
C VAL A 596 35.50 1.65 -16.27
N LEU A 597 35.03 1.65 -15.02
CA LEU A 597 34.27 0.56 -14.41
C LEU A 597 32.75 0.83 -14.43
N TRP A 598 32.37 2.09 -14.27
CA TRP A 598 30.99 2.60 -14.35
C TRP A 598 31.02 4.06 -14.83
N SER A 599 29.93 4.51 -15.46
CA SER A 599 29.77 5.86 -16.02
C SER A 599 28.29 6.28 -16.00
N SER A 600 28.02 7.57 -15.81
CA SER A 600 26.68 8.18 -15.89
C SER A 600 26.13 8.30 -17.32
N ASN A 601 26.97 8.12 -18.35
CA ASN A 601 26.58 8.03 -19.78
C ASN A 601 25.68 9.18 -20.30
N VAL A 602 25.96 10.41 -19.89
CA VAL A 602 25.24 11.61 -20.31
C VAL A 602 25.60 11.97 -21.75
N SER A 603 24.57 12.21 -22.56
CA SER A 603 24.67 12.31 -24.02
C SER A 603 25.07 13.69 -24.55
N ASN A 604 25.22 14.70 -23.68
CA ASN A 604 25.68 16.04 -24.04
C ASN A 604 27.05 16.31 -23.42
N SER A 605 28.05 16.67 -24.24
CA SER A 605 29.41 16.99 -23.79
C SER A 605 29.47 18.37 -23.12
N VAL A 606 29.04 18.46 -21.86
CA VAL A 606 29.02 19.72 -21.09
C VAL A 606 30.34 19.87 -20.33
N THR A 607 31.18 20.81 -20.77
CA THR A 607 32.56 21.00 -20.26
C THR A 607 32.64 21.67 -18.88
N ASN A 608 31.54 21.82 -18.15
CA ASN A 608 31.43 22.58 -16.91
C ASN A 608 30.37 21.96 -15.98
N VAL A 609 30.65 20.75 -15.52
CA VAL A 609 29.73 19.90 -14.73
C VAL A 609 30.28 19.54 -13.36
N SER A 610 29.36 19.26 -12.44
CA SER A 610 29.63 18.81 -11.08
C SER A 610 28.61 17.75 -10.67
N ALA A 611 29.05 16.67 -10.02
CA ALA A 611 28.14 15.67 -9.45
C ALA A 611 27.94 15.94 -7.96
N GLN A 612 26.70 15.96 -7.49
CA GLN A 612 26.34 16.32 -6.12
C GLN A 612 25.49 15.20 -5.49
N LEU A 613 25.79 14.80 -4.26
CA LEU A 613 24.97 13.87 -3.49
C LEU A 613 23.89 14.63 -2.72
N LEU A 614 22.62 14.44 -3.08
CA LEU A 614 21.49 15.08 -2.39
C LEU A 614 21.06 14.29 -1.15
N ASP A 615 20.42 14.98 -0.21
CA ASP A 615 19.92 14.38 1.04
C ASP A 615 18.75 13.39 0.87
N SER A 616 18.19 13.26 -0.33
CA SER A 616 17.31 12.14 -0.70
C SER A 616 18.05 10.84 -1.01
N GLY A 617 19.38 10.88 -1.15
CA GLY A 617 20.19 9.77 -1.67
C GLY A 617 20.28 9.75 -3.21
N ASN A 618 19.67 10.72 -3.88
CA ASN A 618 19.83 10.91 -5.32
C ASN A 618 21.20 11.55 -5.60
N LEU A 619 22.06 10.87 -6.34
CA LEU A 619 23.33 11.38 -6.83
C LEU A 619 23.06 12.01 -8.20
N VAL A 620 23.21 13.32 -8.31
CA VAL A 620 22.82 14.08 -9.50
C VAL A 620 24.03 14.71 -10.17
N LEU A 621 24.16 14.56 -11.48
CA LEU A 621 25.12 15.31 -12.27
C LEU A 621 24.44 16.59 -12.77
N ARG A 622 25.04 17.75 -12.54
CA ARG A 622 24.50 19.06 -12.92
C ARG A 622 25.46 19.82 -13.84
N ASP A 623 24.91 20.56 -14.79
CA ASP A 623 25.63 21.66 -15.44
C ASP A 623 25.74 22.85 -14.48
N ILE A 624 26.97 23.25 -14.14
CA ILE A 624 27.27 24.37 -13.24
C ILE A 624 26.77 25.70 -13.83
N THR A 625 26.63 25.78 -15.15
CA THR A 625 26.27 26.98 -15.91
C THR A 625 24.76 27.26 -15.91
N THR A 626 23.92 26.23 -15.84
CA THR A 626 22.45 26.33 -15.88
C THR A 626 21.76 25.81 -14.62
N GLY A 627 22.44 25.02 -13.78
CA GLY A 627 21.89 24.37 -12.58
C GLY A 627 21.06 23.10 -12.86
N ILE A 628 20.85 22.76 -14.13
CA ILE A 628 19.98 21.68 -14.58
C ILE A 628 20.62 20.31 -14.28
N SER A 629 19.85 19.39 -13.69
CA SER A 629 20.21 17.97 -13.60
C SER A 629 20.26 17.34 -14.98
N ILE A 630 21.36 16.69 -15.34
CA ILE A 630 21.58 16.01 -16.62
C ILE A 630 21.72 14.48 -16.49
N TRP A 631 21.90 13.97 -15.27
CA TRP A 631 21.74 12.55 -14.90
C TRP A 631 21.42 12.44 -13.40
N GLU A 632 20.68 11.41 -12.99
CA GLU A 632 20.24 11.20 -11.61
C GLU A 632 20.18 9.70 -11.26
N SER A 633 20.79 9.28 -10.14
CA SER A 633 20.83 7.85 -9.74
C SER A 633 19.45 7.24 -9.51
N PHE A 634 18.45 8.05 -9.18
CA PHE A 634 17.05 7.64 -9.01
C PHE A 634 16.40 7.09 -10.28
N GLN A 635 16.99 7.34 -11.46
CA GLN A 635 16.53 6.77 -12.73
C GLN A 635 17.07 5.36 -12.97
N GLU A 636 18.08 4.93 -12.19
CA GLU A 636 18.71 3.60 -12.22
C GLU A 636 18.76 2.98 -10.79
N PRO A 637 17.61 2.71 -10.14
CA PRO A 637 17.58 2.07 -8.82
C PRO A 637 18.17 0.65 -8.88
N THR A 638 18.75 0.17 -7.76
CA THR A 638 19.35 -1.16 -7.75
C THR A 638 18.32 -2.26 -7.48
N ASP A 639 18.07 -2.49 -6.21
CA ASP A 639 17.16 -3.44 -5.58
C ASP A 639 16.26 -2.73 -4.55
N THR A 640 16.66 -1.51 -4.18
CA THR A 640 16.06 -0.65 -3.19
C THR A 640 15.33 0.52 -3.85
N PHE A 641 14.13 0.82 -3.35
CA PHE A 641 13.31 1.98 -3.69
C PHE A 641 13.43 2.99 -2.54
N LEU A 642 13.82 4.23 -2.86
CA LEU A 642 13.93 5.34 -1.91
C LEU A 642 12.81 6.36 -2.13
N ALA A 643 12.53 7.17 -1.10
CA ALA A 643 11.56 8.25 -1.20
C ALA A 643 11.95 9.25 -2.30
N GLY A 644 11.02 9.55 -3.21
CA GLY A 644 11.25 10.39 -4.38
C GLY A 644 11.77 9.66 -5.62
N MET A 645 12.02 8.34 -5.55
CA MET A 645 12.12 7.52 -6.77
C MET A 645 10.71 7.26 -7.34
N GLU A 646 10.60 7.11 -8.66
CA GLU A 646 9.35 6.75 -9.34
C GLU A 646 9.49 5.42 -10.08
N LEU A 647 8.77 4.36 -9.66
CA LEU A 647 8.56 3.19 -10.52
C LEU A 647 7.59 3.54 -11.66
N SER A 648 7.76 2.93 -12.84
CA SER A 648 6.94 3.27 -14.00
C SER A 648 6.82 2.14 -15.02
N SER A 649 5.61 1.93 -15.56
CA SER A 649 5.24 1.14 -16.74
C SER A 649 4.63 2.10 -17.76
N ARG A 650 5.48 2.61 -18.66
CA ARG A 650 5.43 4.04 -19.01
C ARG A 650 4.43 4.44 -20.10
N ILE A 651 3.89 5.64 -19.94
CA ILE A 651 3.31 6.48 -21.00
C ILE A 651 4.39 6.79 -22.05
N GLY A 652 4.32 6.17 -23.23
CA GLY A 652 5.20 6.52 -24.36
C GLY A 652 6.70 6.41 -24.06
N THR A 653 7.48 7.42 -24.46
CA THR A 653 8.94 7.32 -24.62
C THR A 653 9.74 7.60 -23.33
N GLY A 654 10.16 6.55 -22.63
CA GLY A 654 11.18 6.65 -21.56
C GLY A 654 11.35 5.36 -20.76
N PRO A 655 12.31 5.30 -19.81
CA PRO A 655 12.65 4.07 -19.09
C PRO A 655 11.51 3.56 -18.18
N ILE A 656 11.27 2.24 -18.20
CA ILE A 656 10.61 1.54 -17.10
C ILE A 656 11.57 1.56 -15.91
N VAL A 657 11.12 2.14 -14.81
CA VAL A 657 11.84 2.08 -13.54
C VAL A 657 11.21 0.97 -12.69
N GLN A 658 12.02 0.00 -12.29
CA GLN A 658 11.62 -1.19 -11.51
C GLN A 658 12.79 -1.62 -10.61
N LEU A 659 12.50 -2.22 -9.46
CA LEU A 659 13.55 -2.75 -8.57
C LEU A 659 14.07 -4.09 -9.09
N ARG A 660 15.35 -4.42 -8.88
CA ARG A 660 15.90 -5.74 -9.19
C ARG A 660 16.90 -6.23 -8.15
N SER A 661 16.54 -7.33 -7.48
CA SER A 661 17.20 -7.87 -6.28
C SER A 661 18.71 -7.97 -6.41
N TRP A 662 19.45 -7.98 -5.30
CA TRP A 662 20.81 -8.53 -5.31
C TRP A 662 20.76 -10.02 -5.67
N ARG A 663 21.87 -10.56 -6.20
CA ARG A 663 22.01 -12.00 -6.47
C ARG A 663 22.16 -12.78 -5.17
N SER A 664 22.87 -12.22 -4.19
CA SER A 664 22.95 -12.74 -2.82
C SER A 664 23.35 -11.62 -1.85
N PRO A 665 23.23 -11.80 -0.51
CA PRO A 665 23.65 -10.77 0.47
C PRO A 665 25.14 -10.37 0.42
N SER A 666 25.98 -11.07 -0.37
CA SER A 666 27.39 -10.72 -0.60
C SER A 666 27.73 -10.49 -2.08
N ASP A 667 26.73 -10.44 -2.97
CA ASP A 667 26.87 -10.17 -4.41
C ASP A 667 25.78 -9.17 -4.85
N PRO A 668 26.10 -7.86 -4.88
CA PRO A 668 25.15 -6.80 -5.23
C PRO A 668 24.79 -6.78 -6.71
N SER A 669 25.37 -7.64 -7.55
CA SER A 669 24.99 -7.73 -8.97
C SER A 669 23.52 -8.18 -9.13
N PRO A 670 22.87 -7.86 -10.26
CA PRO A 670 21.44 -8.11 -10.43
C PRO A 670 21.02 -9.58 -10.34
N GLY A 671 19.98 -9.82 -9.55
CA GLY A 671 19.40 -11.12 -9.23
C GLY A 671 18.21 -11.51 -10.10
N ARG A 672 17.39 -12.40 -9.54
CA ARG A 672 16.31 -13.15 -10.23
C ARG A 672 14.93 -12.53 -10.15
N PHE A 673 14.73 -11.55 -9.29
CA PHE A 673 13.40 -11.02 -8.97
C PHE A 673 13.36 -9.51 -9.17
N SER A 674 12.25 -9.02 -9.72
CA SER A 674 11.94 -7.60 -9.86
C SER A 674 10.53 -7.27 -9.37
N PHE A 675 10.26 -5.99 -9.16
CA PHE A 675 8.99 -5.47 -8.68
C PHE A 675 8.56 -4.27 -9.54
N GLY A 676 7.33 -4.32 -10.10
CA GLY A 676 6.87 -3.40 -11.14
C GLY A 676 5.45 -3.68 -11.69
N ILE A 677 5.11 -2.92 -12.75
CA ILE A 677 3.76 -2.58 -13.29
C ILE A 677 2.92 -3.68 -14.02
N GLY A 678 1.70 -3.37 -14.51
CA GLY A 678 0.91 -4.22 -15.47
C GLY A 678 -0.43 -3.62 -15.97
N SER A 679 -0.91 -3.93 -17.20
CA SER A 679 -1.97 -3.15 -17.92
C SER A 679 -2.66 -3.95 -19.05
N SER A 680 -4.03 -4.00 -19.20
CA SER A 680 -4.56 -5.29 -19.75
C SER A 680 -6.00 -5.65 -20.30
N ASN A 681 -6.94 -4.75 -20.62
CA ASN A 681 -8.16 -4.98 -21.47
C ASN A 681 -8.83 -3.61 -21.64
N ILE A 682 -8.19 -2.76 -22.41
CA ILE A 682 -8.64 -1.41 -22.65
C ILE A 682 -9.46 -1.45 -23.95
N PRO A 683 -10.47 -0.58 -24.18
CA PRO A 683 -10.97 -0.36 -25.53
C PRO A 683 -9.81 -0.23 -26.55
N GLU A 684 -10.07 -0.62 -27.80
CA GLU A 684 -9.12 -0.88 -28.92
C GLU A 684 -8.25 0.33 -29.42
N ASP A 685 -7.73 1.19 -28.53
CA ASP A 685 -8.09 2.63 -28.65
C ASP A 685 -7.01 3.69 -28.12
N GLY A 686 -5.89 3.40 -27.43
CA GLY A 686 -4.65 4.24 -27.56
C GLY A 686 -4.26 5.54 -26.76
N ARG A 687 -4.95 6.13 -25.74
CA ARG A 687 -4.50 7.41 -25.04
C ARG A 687 -3.80 7.55 -23.66
N THR A 688 -3.86 6.65 -22.65
CA THR A 688 -3.38 6.97 -21.27
C THR A 688 -2.73 5.77 -20.51
N GLY A 689 -1.74 6.01 -19.61
CA GLY A 689 -1.11 4.98 -18.72
C GLY A 689 -0.22 5.51 -17.55
N VAL A 690 0.50 4.60 -16.85
CA VAL A 690 1.68 4.71 -15.91
C VAL A 690 2.10 6.01 -15.17
N ASN A 691 2.18 6.01 -13.81
CA ASN A 691 3.40 6.21 -12.97
C ASN A 691 3.14 5.77 -11.49
N PHE A 692 4.17 5.42 -10.70
CA PHE A 692 4.06 4.99 -9.28
C PHE A 692 5.25 5.49 -8.46
N SER A 693 5.05 6.48 -7.60
CA SER A 693 6.08 6.99 -6.69
C SER A 693 5.62 6.90 -5.24
N TYR A 694 6.57 6.97 -4.31
CA TYR A 694 6.26 7.25 -2.91
C TYR A 694 7.10 8.40 -2.38
N LEU A 695 6.49 9.21 -1.53
CA LEU A 695 7.10 10.36 -0.89
C LEU A 695 6.89 10.23 0.62
N PHE A 696 7.86 9.60 1.28
CA PHE A 696 8.02 9.63 2.74
C PHE A 696 9.38 10.28 3.03
N PRO A 697 9.52 11.62 2.95
CA PRO A 697 10.85 12.26 2.91
C PRO A 697 11.57 12.26 4.27
N ASN A 698 10.87 11.86 5.34
CA ASN A 698 11.21 12.19 6.73
C ASN A 698 11.47 10.92 7.57
N GLU A 699 10.94 9.78 7.13
CA GLU A 699 11.22 8.48 7.74
C GLU A 699 12.34 7.82 6.94
N SER A 700 13.35 7.27 7.63
CA SER A 700 14.38 6.45 6.98
C SER A 700 13.79 5.08 6.63
N VAL A 701 13.03 5.04 5.53
CA VAL A 701 12.20 3.91 5.08
C VAL A 701 12.45 3.65 3.60
N PHE A 702 12.71 2.39 3.28
CA PHE A 702 12.92 1.93 1.92
C PHE A 702 12.29 0.56 1.65
N PHE A 703 11.93 0.30 0.40
CA PHE A 703 11.48 -1.03 -0.03
C PHE A 703 12.62 -1.72 -0.77
N VAL A 704 13.01 -2.91 -0.34
CA VAL A 704 14.03 -3.73 -1.02
C VAL A 704 13.42 -5.03 -1.50
N ILE A 705 13.72 -5.46 -2.73
CA ILE A 705 13.36 -6.82 -3.17
C ILE A 705 14.52 -7.77 -2.89
N SER A 706 14.32 -8.70 -1.96
CA SER A 706 15.36 -9.63 -1.55
C SER A 706 15.64 -10.71 -2.59
N SER A 707 16.80 -11.36 -2.48
CA SER A 707 17.27 -12.42 -3.40
C SER A 707 16.39 -13.68 -3.45
N GLN A 708 15.30 -13.72 -2.66
CA GLN A 708 14.30 -14.80 -2.62
C GLN A 708 12.97 -14.45 -3.30
N GLY A 709 12.83 -13.23 -3.84
CA GLY A 709 11.58 -12.77 -4.46
C GLY A 709 10.51 -12.43 -3.43
N ILE A 710 10.95 -11.82 -2.34
CA ILE A 710 10.13 -11.22 -1.30
C ILE A 710 10.43 -9.72 -1.37
N LEU A 711 9.42 -8.89 -1.61
CA LEU A 711 9.54 -7.46 -1.42
C LEU A 711 9.40 -7.19 0.08
N GLU A 712 10.40 -6.55 0.67
CA GLU A 712 10.53 -6.26 2.09
C GLU A 712 10.49 -4.73 2.28
N GLN A 713 9.69 -4.23 3.23
CA GLN A 713 9.78 -2.84 3.69
C GLN A 713 10.72 -2.81 4.88
N ILE A 714 11.73 -1.94 4.85
CA ILE A 714 12.72 -1.78 5.91
C ILE A 714 12.66 -0.35 6.42
N ASN A 715 12.57 -0.20 7.74
CA ASN A 715 12.57 1.08 8.44
C ASN A 715 13.71 1.13 9.45
N TRP A 716 14.27 2.33 9.63
CA TRP A 716 15.14 2.62 10.76
C TRP A 716 14.33 2.63 12.07
N VAL A 717 14.96 2.22 13.18
CA VAL A 717 14.40 2.32 14.52
C VAL A 717 15.44 2.97 15.44
N ASP A 718 15.22 4.23 15.83
CA ASP A 718 16.17 4.97 16.67
C ASP A 718 16.33 4.38 18.09
N GLU A 719 15.31 3.69 18.62
CA GLU A 719 15.37 3.01 19.91
C GLU A 719 16.40 1.85 19.93
N THR A 720 16.45 1.05 18.87
CA THR A 720 17.39 -0.08 18.72
C THR A 720 18.67 0.31 18.00
N ASN A 721 18.67 1.48 17.34
CA ASN A 721 19.76 2.03 16.53
C ASN A 721 20.21 1.00 15.47
N ASN A 722 19.20 0.53 14.72
CA ASN A 722 19.30 -0.55 13.74
C ASN A 722 18.14 -0.46 12.70
N TRP A 723 18.23 -1.26 11.64
CA TRP A 723 17.20 -1.42 10.61
C TRP A 723 16.33 -2.66 10.88
N GLU A 724 15.01 -2.52 10.74
CA GLU A 724 14.03 -3.57 11.03
C GLU A 724 13.01 -3.71 9.88
N VAL A 725 12.47 -4.92 9.68
CA VAL A 725 11.57 -5.23 8.56
C VAL A 725 10.12 -5.12 9.02
N SER A 726 9.37 -4.19 8.42
CA SER A 726 7.97 -3.89 8.78
C SER A 726 6.92 -4.61 7.92
N PHE A 727 7.26 -5.05 6.71
CA PHE A 727 6.37 -5.76 5.79
C PHE A 727 7.14 -6.73 4.89
N TRP A 728 6.48 -7.82 4.46
CA TRP A 728 6.98 -8.68 3.38
C TRP A 728 5.88 -9.27 2.49
N SER A 729 6.14 -9.41 1.18
CA SER A 729 5.13 -9.71 0.17
C SER A 729 4.68 -11.18 0.01
N ARG A 730 5.03 -12.07 0.94
CA ARG A 730 4.61 -13.49 0.92
C ARG A 730 4.42 -14.01 2.35
N GLU A 731 3.18 -14.05 2.81
CA GLU A 731 2.85 -14.56 4.15
C GLU A 731 2.30 -16.00 4.10
N THR A 732 1.56 -16.37 3.05
CA THR A 732 0.82 -17.64 2.98
C THR A 732 0.88 -18.33 1.61
N GLU A 733 0.49 -19.61 1.57
CA GLU A 733 0.31 -20.36 0.32
C GLU A 733 -0.77 -19.77 -0.59
N CYS A 734 -1.77 -19.07 -0.04
CA CYS A 734 -2.84 -18.47 -0.84
C CYS A 734 -2.39 -17.24 -1.65
N ASP A 735 -1.23 -16.68 -1.32
CA ASP A 735 -0.63 -15.58 -2.07
C ASP A 735 0.13 -16.11 -3.30
N VAL A 736 0.38 -17.43 -3.35
CA VAL A 736 0.67 -18.13 -4.61
C VAL A 736 -0.62 -18.20 -5.41
N TYR A 737 -0.59 -17.48 -6.52
CA TYR A 737 -1.69 -17.38 -7.47
C TYR A 737 -2.37 -18.73 -7.78
N GLY A 738 -3.70 -18.72 -7.86
CA GLY A 738 -4.49 -19.76 -8.53
C GLY A 738 -4.51 -21.11 -7.83
N TRP A 739 -3.96 -21.20 -6.61
CA TRP A 739 -3.74 -22.38 -5.77
C TRP A 739 -4.93 -23.38 -5.76
N CYS A 740 -6.16 -22.85 -5.81
CA CYS A 740 -7.40 -23.61 -5.67
C CYS A 740 -8.15 -23.94 -6.97
N GLY A 741 -7.61 -23.58 -8.13
CA GLY A 741 -8.24 -23.84 -9.43
C GLY A 741 -9.60 -23.14 -9.63
N ALA A 742 -10.32 -23.56 -10.67
CA ALA A 742 -11.54 -22.86 -11.12
C ALA A 742 -12.70 -23.03 -10.14
N PHE A 743 -13.34 -21.94 -9.73
CA PHE A 743 -14.42 -21.92 -8.74
C PHE A 743 -14.05 -22.59 -7.39
N GLY A 744 -12.75 -22.63 -7.08
CA GLY A 744 -12.22 -22.91 -5.76
C GLY A 744 -11.74 -21.61 -5.11
N SER A 745 -11.99 -21.47 -3.81
CA SER A 745 -11.56 -20.32 -3.00
C SER A 745 -10.52 -20.74 -1.96
N CYS A 746 -9.40 -20.00 -1.94
CA CYS A 746 -8.32 -20.12 -0.97
C CYS A 746 -8.66 -19.38 0.33
N ASN A 747 -8.31 -19.96 1.46
CA ASN A 747 -8.39 -19.32 2.78
C ASN A 747 -7.32 -19.94 3.70
N PRO A 748 -6.28 -19.19 4.10
CA PRO A 748 -5.19 -19.73 4.91
C PRO A 748 -5.58 -20.02 6.37
N GLN A 749 -6.73 -19.52 6.84
CA GLN A 749 -7.26 -19.73 8.19
C GLN A 749 -8.13 -21.00 8.30
N ARG A 750 -8.02 -21.94 7.36
CA ARG A 750 -8.83 -23.18 7.33
C ARG A 750 -7.99 -24.44 7.18
N ASN A 751 -8.38 -25.49 7.91
CA ASN A 751 -7.81 -26.85 7.82
C ASN A 751 -7.85 -27.47 6.41
N LEU A 752 -8.67 -26.93 5.50
CA LEU A 752 -8.61 -27.21 4.07
C LEU A 752 -8.47 -25.87 3.36
N ILE A 753 -7.25 -25.60 2.91
CA ILE A 753 -6.82 -24.29 2.36
C ILE A 753 -7.68 -23.91 1.15
N CYS A 754 -8.01 -24.87 0.30
CA CYS A 754 -8.90 -24.70 -0.84
C CYS A 754 -10.29 -25.27 -0.60
N SER A 755 -11.32 -24.50 -0.96
CA SER A 755 -12.73 -24.89 -0.80
C SER A 755 -13.57 -24.60 -2.04
N SER A 756 -14.39 -25.57 -2.46
CA SER A 756 -15.35 -25.38 -3.55
C SER A 756 -16.41 -24.34 -3.16
N LEU A 757 -16.73 -23.42 -4.08
CA LEU A 757 -17.80 -22.46 -3.90
C LEU A 757 -19.17 -23.13 -3.73
N ARG A 758 -20.10 -22.46 -3.03
CA ARG A 758 -21.50 -22.93 -2.92
C ARG A 758 -22.16 -22.92 -4.31
N GLY A 759 -22.87 -24.00 -4.65
CA GLY A 759 -23.42 -24.22 -5.99
C GLY A 759 -22.44 -24.89 -6.97
N PHE A 760 -21.21 -25.15 -6.53
CA PHE A 760 -20.16 -25.84 -7.29
C PHE A 760 -19.68 -27.10 -6.55
N GLU A 761 -19.02 -28.00 -7.26
CA GLU A 761 -18.34 -29.18 -6.72
C GLU A 761 -17.04 -29.51 -7.47
N PRO A 762 -16.04 -30.14 -6.83
CA PRO A 762 -14.76 -30.47 -7.47
C PRO A 762 -14.92 -31.36 -8.70
N LYS A 763 -14.21 -31.04 -9.80
CA LYS A 763 -14.21 -31.86 -11.02
C LYS A 763 -13.67 -33.27 -10.78
N ASN A 764 -12.68 -33.38 -9.91
CA ASN A 764 -12.13 -34.65 -9.46
C ASN A 764 -12.01 -34.67 -7.93
N ILE A 765 -13.00 -35.29 -7.27
CA ILE A 765 -13.06 -35.38 -5.80
C ILE A 765 -11.89 -36.19 -5.20
N HIS A 766 -11.28 -37.11 -5.96
CA HIS A 766 -10.15 -37.91 -5.48
C HIS A 766 -8.83 -37.12 -5.44
N GLU A 767 -8.63 -36.19 -6.37
CA GLU A 767 -7.50 -35.25 -6.36
C GLU A 767 -7.70 -34.13 -5.35
N TRP A 768 -8.92 -33.59 -5.28
CA TRP A 768 -9.29 -32.54 -4.33
C TRP A 768 -9.04 -32.96 -2.87
N ASN A 769 -9.38 -34.21 -2.54
CA ASN A 769 -9.17 -34.81 -1.22
C ASN A 769 -7.70 -35.25 -0.97
N ARG A 770 -6.82 -35.16 -1.97
CA ARG A 770 -5.37 -35.40 -1.86
C ARG A 770 -4.54 -34.12 -1.83
N GLY A 771 -5.18 -32.95 -1.85
CA GLY A 771 -4.49 -31.65 -1.89
C GLY A 771 -4.09 -31.18 -3.29
N ASN A 772 -4.59 -31.81 -4.37
CA ASN A 772 -4.43 -31.30 -5.73
C ASN A 772 -5.73 -30.61 -6.18
N TRP A 773 -5.71 -29.27 -6.17
CA TRP A 773 -6.88 -28.44 -6.47
C TRP A 773 -6.85 -27.84 -7.89
N THR A 774 -5.79 -28.08 -8.67
CA THR A 774 -5.57 -27.52 -10.02
C THR A 774 -6.75 -27.70 -10.97
N ASN A 775 -7.40 -28.87 -10.94
CA ASN A 775 -8.58 -29.17 -11.75
C ASN A 775 -9.80 -28.29 -11.43
N GLY A 776 -9.87 -27.72 -10.22
CA GLY A 776 -10.98 -26.87 -9.79
C GLY A 776 -12.32 -27.62 -9.64
N CYS A 777 -13.38 -26.85 -9.79
CA CYS A 777 -14.77 -27.19 -9.57
C CYS A 777 -15.64 -26.86 -10.80
N VAL A 778 -16.89 -27.32 -10.79
CA VAL A 778 -17.94 -27.09 -11.81
C VAL A 778 -19.28 -26.83 -11.14
N ARG A 779 -20.21 -26.15 -11.83
CA ARG A 779 -21.56 -25.87 -11.32
C ARG A 779 -22.34 -27.18 -11.14
N LYS A 780 -23.05 -27.31 -10.01
CA LYS A 780 -23.96 -28.43 -9.74
C LYS A 780 -25.21 -28.44 -10.62
N ARG A 781 -25.60 -27.29 -11.18
CA ARG A 781 -26.67 -27.16 -12.18
C ARG A 781 -26.33 -26.10 -13.25
N PRO A 782 -26.74 -26.33 -14.51
CA PRO A 782 -26.67 -25.32 -15.56
C PRO A 782 -27.64 -24.16 -15.30
N LEU A 783 -27.33 -23.00 -15.86
CA LEU A 783 -28.15 -21.79 -15.86
C LEU A 783 -29.38 -21.98 -16.76
N LEU A 784 -30.25 -20.97 -16.83
CA LEU A 784 -31.50 -21.07 -17.62
C LEU A 784 -31.32 -20.55 -19.04
N CYS A 785 -30.36 -19.65 -19.27
CA CYS A 785 -29.95 -19.22 -20.59
C CYS A 785 -29.51 -20.39 -21.49
N GLU A 786 -28.90 -21.42 -20.87
CA GLU A 786 -28.48 -22.69 -21.49
C GLU A 786 -29.66 -23.65 -21.79
N ARG A 787 -30.89 -23.33 -21.35
CA ARG A 787 -32.02 -24.26 -21.27
C ARG A 787 -33.16 -23.98 -22.27
N MET A 788 -33.05 -22.93 -23.08
CA MET A 788 -34.19 -22.39 -23.86
C MET A 788 -34.78 -23.29 -24.96
N ASN A 789 -34.19 -24.45 -25.29
CA ASN A 789 -34.75 -25.37 -26.29
C ASN A 789 -35.86 -26.29 -25.76
N GLN A 790 -36.22 -26.24 -24.46
CA GLN A 790 -37.28 -27.09 -23.88
C GLN A 790 -38.22 -26.31 -22.93
N THR A 791 -39.40 -26.00 -23.46
CA THR A 791 -40.71 -25.72 -22.80
C THR A 791 -40.78 -25.44 -21.28
N GLY A 792 -41.29 -24.25 -20.94
CA GLY A 792 -42.16 -24.04 -19.75
C GLY A 792 -41.48 -23.77 -18.40
N GLU A 793 -41.90 -22.69 -17.73
CA GLU A 793 -41.62 -22.35 -16.31
C GLU A 793 -40.14 -22.45 -15.85
N ALA A 794 -39.28 -21.65 -16.47
CA ALA A 794 -37.89 -21.46 -16.06
C ALA A 794 -37.75 -20.42 -14.92
N LYS A 795 -37.63 -20.86 -13.65
CA LYS A 795 -37.34 -19.98 -12.48
C LYS A 795 -36.01 -19.23 -12.65
N GLU A 796 -36.06 -17.91 -12.90
CA GLU A 796 -34.93 -17.00 -13.21
C GLU A 796 -33.66 -17.22 -12.36
N ASP A 797 -32.49 -17.03 -12.98
CA ASP A 797 -31.17 -17.12 -12.32
C ASP A 797 -31.06 -16.03 -11.24
N TRP A 798 -30.15 -16.22 -10.28
CA TRP A 798 -29.88 -15.21 -9.26
C TRP A 798 -28.43 -15.28 -8.78
N PHE A 799 -28.02 -14.38 -7.90
CA PHE A 799 -26.62 -14.28 -7.46
C PHE A 799 -26.37 -14.76 -6.03
N LEU A 800 -25.21 -15.39 -5.85
CA LEU A 800 -24.56 -15.65 -4.56
C LEU A 800 -23.57 -14.54 -4.27
N LYS A 801 -23.82 -13.73 -3.23
CA LYS A 801 -22.82 -12.81 -2.69
C LYS A 801 -21.72 -13.60 -1.98
N LEU A 802 -20.46 -13.28 -2.29
CA LEU A 802 -19.24 -13.62 -1.55
C LEU A 802 -18.60 -12.31 -1.08
N GLU A 803 -18.13 -12.29 0.16
CA GLU A 803 -17.74 -11.07 0.87
C GLU A 803 -16.26 -11.12 1.28
N MET A 804 -15.56 -10.00 1.16
CA MET A 804 -14.11 -9.86 1.41
C MET A 804 -13.24 -10.75 0.50
N MET A 805 -13.55 -10.77 -0.79
CA MET A 805 -12.86 -11.59 -1.78
C MET A 805 -11.71 -10.81 -2.44
N LYS A 806 -10.61 -11.51 -2.69
CA LYS A 806 -9.74 -11.24 -3.83
C LYS A 806 -10.60 -11.37 -5.08
N LEU A 807 -10.80 -10.28 -5.84
CA LEU A 807 -11.66 -10.39 -7.01
C LEU A 807 -10.96 -11.27 -8.06
N PRO A 808 -11.69 -12.21 -8.67
CA PRO A 808 -11.22 -13.01 -9.78
C PRO A 808 -11.42 -12.19 -11.06
N TYR A 809 -11.43 -12.84 -12.22
CA TYR A 809 -11.06 -12.17 -13.45
C TYR A 809 -11.69 -12.74 -14.73
N PHE A 810 -11.55 -11.93 -15.76
CA PHE A 810 -12.29 -11.71 -17.00
C PHE A 810 -13.63 -11.05 -16.79
N ALA A 811 -13.57 -9.84 -16.23
CA ALA A 811 -14.68 -8.92 -16.06
C ALA A 811 -14.85 -7.95 -17.26
N GLU A 812 -16.03 -7.34 -17.34
CA GLU A 812 -16.49 -6.49 -18.45
C GLU A 812 -17.10 -5.19 -17.90
N ARG A 813 -16.67 -4.00 -18.39
CA ARG A 813 -16.90 -2.69 -17.72
C ARG A 813 -18.12 -2.05 -18.29
N PHE A 814 -19.01 -1.64 -17.41
CA PHE A 814 -20.15 -0.84 -17.82
C PHE A 814 -20.30 0.41 -16.92
N PRO A 815 -20.27 1.62 -17.50
CA PRO A 815 -20.56 2.87 -16.78
C PRO A 815 -22.06 2.92 -16.48
N ILE A 816 -22.44 2.18 -15.43
CA ILE A 816 -23.82 1.87 -15.05
C ILE A 816 -23.92 1.98 -13.53
N ARG A 817 -24.97 2.65 -13.04
CA ARG A 817 -25.24 2.82 -11.60
C ARG A 817 -25.49 1.46 -10.91
N VAL A 818 -25.13 1.38 -9.63
CA VAL A 818 -25.19 0.18 -8.75
C VAL A 818 -26.39 -0.73 -9.02
N GLU A 819 -27.58 -0.13 -9.06
CA GLU A 819 -28.89 -0.81 -9.13
C GLU A 819 -29.07 -1.64 -10.41
N ASN A 820 -28.41 -1.26 -11.50
CA ASN A 820 -28.58 -1.86 -12.82
C ASN A 820 -27.50 -2.91 -13.16
N CYS A 821 -26.43 -3.04 -12.36
CA CYS A 821 -25.32 -3.97 -12.65
C CYS A 821 -25.75 -5.45 -12.56
N SER A 822 -26.61 -5.76 -11.59
CA SER A 822 -27.21 -7.09 -11.42
C SER A 822 -28.20 -7.43 -12.55
N GLU A 823 -29.04 -6.46 -12.95
CA GLU A 823 -29.98 -6.59 -14.06
C GLU A 823 -29.25 -6.78 -15.40
N TYR A 824 -28.22 -5.97 -15.67
CA TYR A 824 -27.36 -6.13 -16.84
C TYR A 824 -26.75 -7.53 -16.90
N CYS A 825 -26.19 -8.03 -15.78
CA CYS A 825 -25.63 -9.37 -15.71
C CYS A 825 -26.70 -10.49 -15.83
N LEU A 826 -27.95 -10.29 -15.39
CA LEU A 826 -29.03 -11.27 -15.63
C LEU A 826 -29.42 -11.34 -17.10
N ASN A 827 -29.58 -10.16 -17.73
CA ASN A 827 -29.96 -10.01 -19.13
C ASN A 827 -28.86 -10.49 -20.10
N ASN A 828 -27.58 -10.23 -19.78
CA ASN A 828 -26.44 -10.82 -20.49
C ASN A 828 -26.35 -12.32 -20.15
N ARG A 829 -26.69 -13.17 -21.12
CA ARG A 829 -26.71 -14.64 -20.96
C ARG A 829 -25.34 -15.26 -20.67
N SER A 830 -24.27 -14.59 -21.08
CA SER A 830 -22.89 -15.03 -20.86
C SER A 830 -22.37 -14.61 -19.48
N CYS A 831 -22.99 -13.62 -18.83
CA CYS A 831 -22.51 -13.12 -17.54
C CYS A 831 -22.74 -14.14 -16.43
N ILE A 832 -21.66 -14.56 -15.78
CA ILE A 832 -21.62 -15.60 -14.74
C ILE A 832 -21.28 -15.07 -13.34
N ALA A 833 -20.81 -13.83 -13.22
CA ALA A 833 -20.69 -13.11 -11.95
C ALA A 833 -20.66 -11.60 -12.19
N TYR A 834 -20.92 -10.79 -11.17
CA TYR A 834 -20.68 -9.36 -11.20
C TYR A 834 -20.08 -8.86 -9.87
N ALA A 835 -19.60 -7.63 -9.87
CA ALA A 835 -19.16 -6.89 -8.70
C ALA A 835 -19.35 -5.40 -8.98
N TYR A 836 -19.30 -4.58 -7.93
CA TYR A 836 -19.34 -3.13 -8.06
C TYR A 836 -18.31 -2.52 -7.11
N ASP A 837 -17.62 -1.49 -7.58
CA ASP A 837 -16.81 -0.60 -6.76
C ASP A 837 -16.96 0.85 -7.27
N ALA A 838 -16.77 1.81 -6.37
CA ALA A 838 -17.07 3.22 -6.61
C ALA A 838 -16.10 3.91 -7.60
N GLY A 839 -14.86 3.41 -7.78
CA GLY A 839 -13.93 3.95 -8.77
C GLY A 839 -14.24 3.51 -10.21
N ILE A 840 -14.89 2.35 -10.38
CA ILE A 840 -15.09 1.70 -11.68
C ILE A 840 -16.49 1.88 -12.24
N GLY A 841 -17.50 1.74 -11.39
CA GLY A 841 -18.83 1.28 -11.79
C GLY A 841 -18.94 -0.25 -11.81
N CYS A 842 -19.68 -0.78 -12.80
CA CYS A 842 -20.07 -2.19 -12.86
C CYS A 842 -18.99 -3.08 -13.48
N MET A 843 -18.75 -4.24 -12.86
CA MET A 843 -17.85 -5.30 -13.33
C MET A 843 -18.63 -6.58 -13.60
N THR A 844 -18.47 -7.22 -14.77
CA THR A 844 -19.23 -8.43 -15.13
C THR A 844 -18.41 -9.53 -15.79
N TRP A 845 -18.38 -10.72 -15.21
CA TRP A 845 -17.55 -11.83 -15.67
C TRP A 845 -18.28 -12.76 -16.63
N THR A 846 -17.59 -13.28 -17.63
CA THR A 846 -18.14 -14.29 -18.56
C THR A 846 -17.39 -15.64 -18.53
N GLY A 847 -16.14 -15.67 -18.06
CA GLY A 847 -15.28 -16.87 -17.99
C GLY A 847 -15.23 -17.60 -16.64
N ASN A 848 -14.35 -18.61 -16.52
CA ASN A 848 -14.13 -19.35 -15.26
C ASN A 848 -13.49 -18.46 -14.18
N LEU A 849 -13.94 -18.62 -12.92
CA LEU A 849 -13.42 -17.84 -11.79
C LEU A 849 -12.26 -18.58 -11.10
N ILE A 850 -11.03 -18.38 -11.56
CA ILE A 850 -9.79 -18.76 -10.85
C ILE A 850 -9.21 -17.58 -10.04
N ASP A 851 -8.33 -17.91 -9.08
CA ASP A 851 -7.65 -17.04 -8.11
C ASP A 851 -8.53 -16.29 -7.11
N LEU A 852 -9.58 -16.98 -6.64
CA LEU A 852 -10.34 -16.52 -5.48
C LEU A 852 -9.57 -16.84 -4.19
N GLN A 853 -9.21 -15.82 -3.44
CA GLN A 853 -8.75 -15.89 -2.06
C GLN A 853 -9.76 -15.11 -1.21
N LYS A 854 -10.06 -15.56 0.01
CA LYS A 854 -10.81 -14.75 0.98
C LYS A 854 -9.83 -14.07 1.92
N PHE A 855 -9.91 -12.74 2.00
CA PHE A 855 -9.12 -11.93 2.90
C PHE A 855 -9.85 -11.68 4.24
N PRO A 856 -9.12 -11.38 5.33
CA PRO A 856 -9.71 -10.88 6.58
C PRO A 856 -10.16 -9.41 6.47
N SER A 857 -9.48 -8.62 5.64
CA SER A 857 -9.69 -7.18 5.40
C SER A 857 -9.36 -6.84 3.94
N GLY A 858 -9.73 -5.65 3.43
CA GLY A 858 -9.30 -5.14 2.11
C GLY A 858 -9.88 -5.82 0.85
N GLY A 859 -10.52 -6.98 0.94
CA GLY A 859 -11.21 -7.62 -0.19
C GLY A 859 -12.56 -6.98 -0.55
N ALA A 860 -13.05 -7.20 -1.77
CA ALA A 860 -14.30 -6.65 -2.28
C ALA A 860 -15.43 -7.69 -2.40
N ASP A 861 -16.64 -7.24 -2.72
CA ASP A 861 -17.85 -8.07 -2.85
C ASP A 861 -18.04 -8.64 -4.27
N LEU A 862 -18.15 -9.97 -4.39
CA LEU A 862 -18.37 -10.68 -5.66
C LEU A 862 -19.73 -11.41 -5.66
N TYR A 863 -20.49 -11.26 -6.74
CA TYR A 863 -21.85 -11.78 -6.89
C TYR A 863 -21.91 -12.82 -8.01
N ILE A 864 -21.86 -14.12 -7.67
CA ILE A 864 -21.75 -15.21 -8.66
C ILE A 864 -23.12 -15.74 -9.06
N ARG A 865 -23.40 -15.83 -10.37
CA ARG A 865 -24.65 -16.33 -10.93
C ARG A 865 -24.80 -17.84 -10.74
N LEU A 866 -25.96 -18.23 -10.21
CA LEU A 866 -26.41 -19.61 -10.04
C LEU A 866 -27.89 -19.72 -10.45
N ALA A 867 -28.31 -20.91 -10.85
CA ALA A 867 -29.73 -21.21 -10.99
C ALA A 867 -30.45 -21.03 -9.64
N ARG A 868 -31.65 -20.44 -9.63
CA ARG A 868 -32.40 -20.09 -8.39
C ARG A 868 -32.47 -21.24 -7.37
N SER A 869 -32.58 -22.47 -7.86
CA SER A 869 -32.69 -23.70 -7.07
C SER A 869 -31.44 -24.10 -6.27
N GLU A 870 -30.30 -23.43 -6.46
CA GLU A 870 -29.09 -23.58 -5.61
C GLU A 870 -28.99 -22.48 -4.54
N LEU A 871 -29.73 -21.39 -4.72
CA LEU A 871 -29.79 -20.22 -3.83
C LEU A 871 -30.96 -20.32 -2.86
N GLU A 872 -32.13 -20.71 -3.36
CA GLU A 872 -33.21 -21.33 -2.58
C GLU A 872 -32.60 -22.44 -1.71
N LYS A 873 -32.82 -22.40 -0.38
CA LYS A 873 -32.52 -23.56 0.45
C LYS A 873 -33.40 -24.72 -0.01
N ASP A 874 -32.83 -25.92 -0.02
CA ASP A 874 -33.45 -27.13 -0.56
C ASP A 874 -34.57 -27.68 0.35
N ASN A 875 -35.63 -26.88 0.54
CA ASN A 875 -36.92 -27.30 1.12
C ASN A 875 -37.65 -28.20 0.10
N LYS A 876 -37.04 -29.36 -0.23
CA LYS A 876 -37.61 -30.40 -1.07
C LYS A 876 -38.77 -31.11 -0.37
N VAL A 877 -39.91 -30.45 -0.31
CA VAL A 877 -41.20 -31.14 -0.21
C VAL A 877 -41.50 -31.70 -1.61
N VAL A 878 -41.02 -32.92 -1.87
CA VAL A 878 -41.26 -33.62 -3.14
C VAL A 878 -42.71 -34.12 -3.16
N ILE A 879 -43.59 -33.40 -3.87
CA ILE A 879 -44.94 -33.87 -4.19
C ILE A 879 -44.90 -34.56 -5.55
N ILE A 880 -44.93 -35.89 -5.58
CA ILE A 880 -45.10 -36.68 -6.81
C ILE A 880 -46.32 -37.60 -6.65
N VAL A 881 -47.41 -37.20 -7.29
CA VAL A 881 -48.57 -38.04 -7.63
C VAL A 881 -49.02 -37.52 -9.01
N PRO A 882 -49.24 -38.36 -10.06
CA PRO A 882 -49.50 -39.80 -10.01
C PRO A 882 -48.58 -40.67 -10.89
N VAL A 883 -47.84 -41.62 -10.29
CA VAL A 883 -47.19 -42.76 -11.01
C VAL A 883 -47.61 -44.12 -10.42
N VAL A 884 -48.62 -44.14 -9.54
CA VAL A 884 -49.11 -45.35 -8.83
C VAL A 884 -49.59 -46.45 -9.79
N VAL A 885 -50.03 -46.09 -11.00
CA VAL A 885 -50.49 -47.05 -12.03
C VAL A 885 -49.33 -47.74 -12.77
N GLY A 886 -48.16 -47.12 -12.86
CA GLY A 886 -47.05 -47.59 -13.72
C GLY A 886 -46.16 -48.67 -13.11
N MET A 887 -46.03 -48.71 -11.78
CA MET A 887 -45.03 -49.59 -11.12
C MET A 887 -45.47 -51.06 -11.03
N VAL A 888 -46.77 -51.35 -11.12
CA VAL A 888 -47.32 -52.71 -11.02
C VAL A 888 -47.00 -53.57 -12.25
N THR A 889 -46.88 -52.97 -13.44
CA THR A 889 -46.66 -53.70 -14.69
C THR A 889 -45.18 -54.04 -14.92
N PHE A 890 -44.25 -53.16 -14.57
CA PHE A 890 -42.82 -53.35 -14.85
C PHE A 890 -42.20 -54.49 -14.04
N GLY A 891 -42.64 -54.70 -12.79
CA GLY A 891 -42.17 -55.78 -11.92
C GLY A 891 -42.47 -57.19 -12.44
N ILE A 892 -43.45 -57.35 -13.33
CA ILE A 892 -43.77 -58.64 -13.97
C ILE A 892 -42.79 -58.94 -15.11
N CYS A 893 -42.34 -57.91 -15.84
CA CYS A 893 -41.51 -58.08 -17.03
C CYS A 893 -40.04 -58.45 -16.71
N THR A 894 -39.47 -57.85 -15.66
CA THR A 894 -38.06 -58.09 -15.27
C THR A 894 -37.80 -59.52 -14.79
N PHE A 895 -38.78 -60.16 -14.15
CA PHE A 895 -38.71 -61.55 -13.69
C PHE A 895 -38.43 -62.55 -14.82
N PHE A 896 -38.99 -62.33 -16.02
CA PHE A 896 -38.77 -63.21 -17.17
C PHE A 896 -37.41 -63.01 -17.85
N LEU A 897 -36.88 -61.78 -17.86
CA LEU A 897 -35.58 -61.47 -18.47
C LEU A 897 -34.40 -61.99 -17.63
N TRP A 898 -34.53 -62.01 -16.31
CA TRP A 898 -33.53 -62.57 -15.40
C TRP A 898 -33.21 -64.06 -15.68
N ARG A 899 -34.15 -64.80 -16.29
CA ARG A 899 -34.02 -66.24 -16.54
C ARG A 899 -33.10 -66.61 -17.71
N ARG A 900 -32.59 -65.66 -18.51
CA ARG A 900 -31.97 -65.97 -19.83
C ARG A 900 -30.46 -65.73 -19.99
N MET A 901 -29.77 -65.09 -19.04
CA MET A 901 -28.32 -64.80 -19.16
C MET A 901 -27.44 -65.44 -18.07
N ALA A 902 -27.88 -66.57 -17.52
CA ALA A 902 -27.05 -67.42 -16.66
C ALA A 902 -26.27 -68.47 -17.48
N LYS A 903 -25.23 -68.06 -18.23
CA LYS A 903 -24.27 -68.98 -18.86
C LYS A 903 -22.96 -68.31 -19.29
N HIS A 904 -21.81 -68.85 -18.82
CA HIS A 904 -20.41 -68.49 -19.14
C HIS A 904 -19.95 -67.06 -18.74
N GLY A 905 -18.80 -66.82 -18.09
CA GLY A 905 -17.98 -67.69 -17.22
C GLY A 905 -16.47 -67.77 -17.54
N GLU A 906 -15.65 -67.10 -16.71
CA GLU A 906 -14.20 -67.36 -16.45
C GLU A 906 -13.19 -67.07 -17.61
N ARG A 907 -11.87 -66.77 -17.49
CA ARG A 907 -10.79 -66.46 -16.47
C ARG A 907 -9.57 -65.86 -17.29
N ARG A 908 -8.36 -65.42 -16.86
CA ARG A 908 -7.60 -65.36 -15.56
C ARG A 908 -6.69 -64.10 -15.39
N ASN A 909 -5.39 -64.19 -15.03
CA ASN A 909 -4.71 -63.24 -14.11
C ASN A 909 -3.17 -63.04 -14.27
N ALA A 910 -2.65 -61.95 -13.63
CA ALA A 910 -1.25 -61.63 -13.23
C ALA A 910 -0.21 -61.25 -14.33
N GLY A 911 0.87 -60.49 -14.06
CA GLY A 911 1.27 -59.71 -12.85
C GLY A 911 2.75 -59.23 -12.86
N GLU A 912 3.09 -58.18 -12.07
CA GLU A 912 4.44 -57.79 -11.51
C GLU A 912 5.59 -57.39 -12.51
N GLU A 913 6.69 -56.65 -12.21
CA GLU A 913 7.24 -55.93 -11.01
C GLU A 913 8.34 -54.86 -11.40
N SER A 914 8.77 -53.96 -10.46
CA SER A 914 10.11 -53.24 -10.38
C SER A 914 10.58 -52.21 -11.48
N SER A 915 11.60 -51.33 -11.35
CA SER A 915 12.24 -50.54 -10.24
C SER A 915 13.29 -49.46 -10.72
N GLU A 916 13.57 -48.42 -9.90
CA GLU A 916 14.82 -47.59 -9.72
C GLU A 916 15.46 -46.54 -10.71
N GLN A 917 15.48 -45.26 -10.27
CA GLN A 917 16.66 -44.40 -9.88
C GLN A 917 17.54 -43.51 -10.87
N SER A 918 18.01 -42.34 -10.35
CA SER A 918 19.21 -41.48 -10.72
C SER A 918 19.05 -40.28 -11.73
N GLN A 919 19.82 -39.15 -11.79
CA GLN A 919 20.79 -38.42 -10.90
C GLN A 919 21.39 -37.07 -11.50
N LYS A 920 21.84 -36.08 -10.66
CA LYS A 920 22.90 -34.98 -10.83
C LYS A 920 22.61 -33.50 -11.26
N ARG A 921 23.65 -32.63 -11.19
CA ARG A 921 23.81 -31.26 -10.57
C ARG A 921 24.55 -30.20 -11.48
N CYS A 922 24.50 -28.89 -11.11
CA CYS A 922 25.53 -27.79 -11.25
C CYS A 922 25.52 -26.69 -12.38
N SER A 923 26.48 -25.72 -12.37
CA SER A 923 26.28 -24.24 -12.56
C SER A 923 27.49 -23.39 -13.08
N ILE A 924 27.31 -22.06 -13.38
CA ILE A 924 28.27 -20.87 -13.47
C ILE A 924 28.48 -20.18 -14.88
N ASN A 925 29.16 -19.00 -14.98
CA ASN A 925 29.02 -17.85 -15.94
C ASN A 925 30.23 -17.66 -16.97
N TYR A 926 30.60 -16.56 -17.69
CA TYR A 926 30.57 -15.05 -17.58
C TYR A 926 31.09 -14.23 -18.85
N VAL A 927 30.67 -12.94 -19.05
CA VAL A 927 31.46 -11.69 -19.46
C VAL A 927 31.80 -11.24 -20.95
N THR A 928 31.32 -10.03 -21.38
CA THR A 928 31.77 -8.99 -22.41
C THR A 928 32.03 -9.36 -23.90
N VAL A 929 31.98 -8.52 -24.98
CA VAL A 929 32.50 -7.14 -25.31
C VAL A 929 31.67 -6.46 -26.46
N THR A 930 31.95 -5.20 -26.84
CA THR A 930 31.33 -4.25 -27.84
C THR A 930 32.10 -4.16 -29.19
N THR A 931 31.78 -3.48 -30.34
CA THR A 931 30.68 -2.67 -31.01
C THR A 931 31.21 -2.17 -32.39
N VAL A 932 30.41 -1.94 -33.49
CA VAL A 932 30.65 -0.96 -34.62
C VAL A 932 29.56 -0.99 -35.73
N THR A 933 29.59 -0.06 -36.72
CA THR A 933 28.75 -0.03 -37.94
C THR A 933 29.51 0.08 -39.29
N GLU A 934 29.60 -1.01 -40.06
CA GLU A 934 29.32 -1.05 -41.52
C GLU A 934 28.64 -2.40 -41.91
N ASP A 935 28.14 -3.13 -40.91
CA ASP A 935 28.26 -4.58 -40.93
C ASP A 935 26.94 -5.31 -41.20
N THR A 936 27.04 -6.37 -42.00
CA THR A 936 25.95 -7.32 -42.18
C THR A 936 26.11 -8.45 -41.20
N ILE A 937 25.66 -8.18 -39.97
CA ILE A 937 25.82 -8.94 -38.73
C ILE A 937 26.01 -10.44 -38.96
N ARG A 938 27.25 -10.90 -38.85
CA ARG A 938 27.63 -12.32 -38.69
C ARG A 938 27.94 -12.58 -37.23
N ASP A 939 27.96 -13.83 -36.80
CA ASP A 939 28.52 -14.16 -35.48
C ASP A 939 30.03 -13.81 -35.46
N PRO A 940 30.57 -13.01 -34.52
CA PRO A 940 29.97 -12.41 -33.31
C PRO A 940 29.77 -10.88 -33.39
N GLU A 941 29.64 -10.31 -34.60
CA GLU A 941 29.29 -8.90 -34.83
C GLU A 941 27.92 -8.58 -34.19
N THR A 942 27.71 -7.34 -33.74
CA THR A 942 26.44 -6.90 -33.15
C THR A 942 26.14 -5.43 -33.44
N ILE A 943 24.85 -5.08 -33.60
CA ILE A 943 24.38 -3.70 -33.72
C ILE A 943 23.86 -3.23 -32.37
N THR A 944 24.54 -2.24 -31.79
CA THR A 944 24.14 -1.57 -30.55
C THR A 944 23.18 -0.42 -30.86
N SER A 945 22.21 -0.17 -29.98
CA SER A 945 21.29 0.97 -30.08
C SER A 945 22.03 2.30 -29.86
N ASN A 946 21.43 3.42 -30.27
CA ASN A 946 22.17 4.69 -30.38
C ASN A 946 22.64 5.26 -29.03
N GLY A 947 21.82 5.16 -27.98
CA GLY A 947 22.17 5.39 -26.57
C GLY A 947 22.71 4.14 -25.86
N SER A 948 23.04 3.08 -26.60
CA SER A 948 23.63 1.82 -26.12
C SER A 948 22.84 1.04 -25.09
N ALA A 949 21.53 1.22 -24.95
CA ALA A 949 20.71 0.42 -24.03
C ALA A 949 20.54 -1.06 -24.46
N PHE A 950 20.52 -1.35 -25.76
CA PHE A 950 20.28 -2.69 -26.31
C PHE A 950 21.31 -3.09 -27.36
N ILE A 951 21.51 -4.40 -27.51
CA ILE A 951 22.25 -5.05 -28.59
C ILE A 951 21.27 -5.89 -29.41
N LEU A 952 21.37 -5.81 -30.74
CA LEU A 952 20.88 -6.79 -31.72
C LEU A 952 22.07 -7.64 -32.18
N GLY A 953 21.99 -8.96 -32.07
CA GLY A 953 23.09 -9.86 -32.44
C GLY A 953 22.65 -11.31 -32.64
N ILE A 954 23.64 -12.18 -32.86
CA ILE A 954 23.45 -13.64 -32.86
C ILE A 954 23.84 -14.19 -31.48
N PHE A 955 23.04 -15.11 -30.92
CA PHE A 955 23.27 -15.72 -29.61
C PHE A 955 22.90 -17.21 -29.60
N ASN A 956 23.42 -17.95 -28.62
CA ASN A 956 23.09 -19.35 -28.37
C ASN A 956 22.72 -19.55 -26.88
N PRO A 957 21.45 -19.89 -26.56
CA PRO A 957 21.05 -20.15 -25.19
C PRO A 957 21.54 -21.55 -24.78
N GLY A 958 22.60 -21.56 -23.97
CA GLY A 958 23.52 -22.69 -23.77
C GLY A 958 22.89 -24.06 -23.51
N ASN A 959 23.64 -25.10 -23.91
CA ASN A 959 23.21 -26.49 -24.22
C ASN A 959 22.48 -26.68 -25.57
N SER A 960 22.45 -25.68 -26.44
CA SER A 960 21.94 -25.81 -27.82
C SER A 960 23.06 -25.82 -28.86
N SER A 961 22.83 -26.51 -29.99
CA SER A 961 23.58 -26.28 -31.24
C SER A 961 22.99 -25.13 -32.06
N ASN A 962 21.84 -24.62 -31.64
CA ASN A 962 21.00 -23.73 -32.42
C ASN A 962 21.24 -22.28 -32.03
N HIS A 963 21.60 -21.47 -33.03
CA HIS A 963 21.89 -20.05 -32.90
C HIS A 963 20.67 -19.23 -33.36
N TYR A 964 20.45 -18.10 -32.69
CA TYR A 964 19.28 -17.26 -32.88
C TYR A 964 19.68 -15.80 -32.99
N VAL A 965 18.94 -15.03 -33.80
CA VAL A 965 19.07 -13.58 -33.88
C VAL A 965 18.12 -12.98 -32.86
N GLY A 966 18.63 -12.18 -31.93
CA GLY A 966 17.86 -11.59 -30.86
C GLY A 966 18.29 -10.18 -30.50
N ILE A 967 17.45 -9.50 -29.72
CA ILE A 967 17.76 -8.24 -29.06
C ILE A 967 17.85 -8.51 -27.57
N TRP A 968 18.87 -7.99 -26.90
CA TRP A 968 19.05 -8.06 -25.45
C TRP A 968 19.57 -6.75 -24.87
N TYR A 969 19.43 -6.57 -23.56
CA TYR A 969 20.02 -5.42 -22.88
C TYR A 969 21.55 -5.48 -22.92
N ASN A 970 22.18 -4.35 -23.25
CA ASN A 970 23.63 -4.21 -23.41
C ASN A 970 24.39 -4.15 -22.06
N ASN A 971 24.12 -5.08 -21.13
CA ASN A 971 24.74 -5.04 -19.79
C ASN A 971 24.92 -6.41 -19.13
N LYS A 972 25.84 -7.23 -19.70
CA LYS A 972 26.55 -8.39 -19.12
C LYS A 972 25.79 -9.59 -18.57
N THR A 973 24.48 -9.50 -18.31
CA THR A 973 23.58 -10.64 -18.22
C THR A 973 22.50 -10.40 -19.24
N GLU A 974 22.25 -11.37 -20.12
CA GLU A 974 21.51 -11.17 -21.37
C GLU A 974 20.16 -11.89 -21.30
N PRO A 975 19.14 -11.32 -20.62
CA PRO A 975 17.77 -11.68 -20.92
C PRO A 975 17.50 -11.16 -22.33
N VAL A 976 17.39 -12.09 -23.28
CA VAL A 976 17.09 -11.75 -24.68
C VAL A 976 15.61 -11.39 -24.75
N VAL A 977 15.35 -10.09 -24.91
CA VAL A 977 14.02 -9.48 -24.81
C VAL A 977 13.17 -9.66 -26.07
N TRP A 978 13.82 -10.01 -27.18
CA TRP A 978 13.18 -10.28 -28.47
C TRP A 978 14.02 -11.25 -29.31
N VAL A 979 13.39 -12.13 -30.09
CA VAL A 979 14.06 -13.16 -30.91
C VAL A 979 13.36 -13.30 -32.26
N ALA A 980 14.07 -13.02 -33.35
CA ALA A 980 13.56 -13.04 -34.72
C ALA A 980 13.26 -14.48 -35.19
N ASN A 981 14.32 -15.26 -35.41
CA ASN A 981 14.23 -16.58 -36.04
C ASN A 981 13.85 -17.70 -35.06
N ARG A 982 13.08 -17.40 -34.00
CA ARG A 982 12.67 -18.37 -32.95
C ARG A 982 11.96 -19.63 -33.48
N ASN A 983 11.39 -19.56 -34.69
CA ASN A 983 10.72 -20.68 -35.36
C ASN A 983 11.63 -21.49 -36.32
N LYS A 984 12.79 -20.93 -36.71
CA LYS A 984 13.78 -21.51 -37.64
C LYS A 984 15.20 -21.12 -37.20
N PRO A 985 15.81 -21.84 -36.25
CA PRO A 985 17.18 -21.59 -35.82
C PRO A 985 18.21 -21.67 -36.95
N LEU A 986 19.35 -21.02 -36.72
CA LEU A 986 20.60 -21.27 -37.42
C LEU A 986 21.26 -22.51 -36.82
N ASN A 987 21.78 -23.41 -37.66
CA ASN A 987 22.41 -24.66 -37.21
C ASN A 987 23.93 -24.51 -36.95
N ASP A 988 24.48 -23.33 -37.25
CA ASP A 988 25.89 -22.98 -37.16
C ASP A 988 26.06 -21.45 -37.08
N GLU A 989 27.28 -21.00 -36.81
CA GLU A 989 27.71 -19.60 -36.68
C GLU A 989 27.76 -18.86 -38.05
N SER A 990 27.45 -19.51 -39.19
CA SER A 990 27.52 -18.87 -40.52
C SER A 990 26.32 -17.96 -40.84
N GLY A 991 25.43 -17.76 -39.87
CA GLY A 991 24.28 -16.88 -39.97
C GLY A 991 24.65 -15.44 -40.26
N LYS A 992 23.79 -14.74 -41.01
CA LYS A 992 23.97 -13.34 -41.37
C LYS A 992 22.66 -12.58 -41.38
N VAL A 993 22.62 -11.43 -40.71
CA VAL A 993 21.50 -10.46 -40.79
C VAL A 993 21.82 -9.40 -41.85
N THR A 994 20.84 -9.03 -42.67
CA THR A 994 20.99 -8.00 -43.72
C THR A 994 19.65 -7.38 -44.06
N ILE A 995 19.68 -6.20 -44.68
CA ILE A 995 18.55 -5.72 -45.49
C ILE A 995 18.69 -6.34 -46.89
N SER A 996 17.59 -6.76 -47.52
CA SER A 996 17.53 -7.29 -48.90
C SER A 996 17.12 -6.20 -49.91
N ASP A 997 17.34 -6.48 -51.21
CA ASP A 997 17.17 -5.51 -52.31
C ASP A 997 15.73 -4.95 -52.47
N ASP A 998 14.75 -5.53 -51.78
CA ASP A 998 13.35 -5.10 -51.70
C ASP A 998 13.03 -4.18 -50.50
N GLY A 999 13.98 -4.00 -49.58
CA GLY A 999 13.86 -3.18 -48.38
C GLY A 999 13.54 -3.95 -47.08
N ASN A 1000 13.47 -5.29 -47.12
CA ASN A 1000 13.16 -6.12 -45.95
C ASN A 1000 14.40 -6.44 -45.08
N LEU A 1001 14.24 -6.52 -43.76
CA LEU A 1001 15.24 -7.08 -42.86
C LEU A 1001 15.13 -8.61 -42.86
N VAL A 1002 16.20 -9.32 -43.19
CA VAL A 1002 16.22 -10.78 -43.33
C VAL A 1002 17.37 -11.44 -42.57
N VAL A 1003 17.12 -12.66 -42.09
CA VAL A 1003 18.13 -13.56 -41.51
C VAL A 1003 18.44 -14.67 -42.51
N LEU A 1004 19.70 -14.79 -42.90
CA LEU A 1004 20.22 -15.76 -43.86
C LEU A 1004 21.12 -16.80 -43.18
N ASN A 1005 21.16 -18.03 -43.71
CA ASN A 1005 22.25 -18.98 -43.42
C ASN A 1005 23.45 -18.80 -44.38
N GLY A 1006 24.57 -19.49 -44.14
CA GLY A 1006 25.75 -19.43 -45.01
C GLY A 1006 25.54 -19.91 -46.45
N GLN A 1007 24.40 -20.56 -46.75
CA GLN A 1007 23.99 -20.97 -48.10
C GLN A 1007 23.09 -19.92 -48.80
N LYS A 1008 22.77 -18.81 -48.10
CA LYS A 1008 21.85 -17.73 -48.50
C LYS A 1008 20.37 -18.11 -48.57
N GLU A 1009 19.92 -19.11 -47.81
CA GLU A 1009 18.49 -19.35 -47.58
C GLU A 1009 17.95 -18.40 -46.49
N VAL A 1010 16.75 -17.83 -46.70
CA VAL A 1010 16.07 -16.96 -45.73
C VAL A 1010 15.37 -17.80 -44.65
N LEU A 1011 15.76 -17.57 -43.39
CA LEU A 1011 15.17 -18.22 -42.21
C LEU A 1011 14.10 -17.38 -41.52
N TRP A 1012 14.22 -16.04 -41.58
CA TRP A 1012 13.24 -15.07 -41.08
C TRP A 1012 13.29 -13.77 -41.91
N SER A 1013 12.16 -13.03 -41.98
CA SER A 1013 12.03 -11.75 -42.68
C SER A 1013 10.99 -10.86 -41.99
N SER A 1014 11.20 -9.54 -42.00
CA SER A 1014 10.21 -8.51 -41.60
C SER A 1014 8.95 -8.46 -42.47
N ASN A 1015 9.02 -9.06 -43.68
CA ASN A 1015 7.87 -9.33 -44.55
C ASN A 1015 6.98 -8.12 -44.92
N VAL A 1016 7.60 -6.93 -45.04
CA VAL A 1016 6.99 -5.66 -45.46
C VAL A 1016 6.61 -5.74 -46.95
N SER A 1017 5.39 -5.31 -47.27
CA SER A 1017 4.73 -5.58 -48.55
C SER A 1017 4.87 -4.50 -49.62
N ASN A 1018 5.35 -3.30 -49.27
CA ASN A 1018 5.65 -2.21 -50.20
C ASN A 1018 7.16 -1.98 -50.25
N SER A 1019 7.80 -2.27 -51.38
CA SER A 1019 9.25 -2.14 -51.52
C SER A 1019 9.70 -0.69 -51.67
N VAL A 1020 10.73 -0.31 -50.92
CA VAL A 1020 11.31 1.05 -50.90
C VAL A 1020 12.83 0.92 -51.04
N ALA A 1021 13.42 1.66 -51.97
CA ALA A 1021 14.82 1.47 -52.37
C ALA A 1021 15.88 2.04 -51.40
N ASN A 1022 15.46 2.78 -50.37
CA ASN A 1022 16.32 3.42 -49.37
C ASN A 1022 15.72 3.23 -47.96
N VAL A 1023 15.94 2.05 -47.37
CA VAL A 1023 15.47 1.69 -46.03
C VAL A 1023 16.66 1.52 -45.09
N SER A 1024 16.55 2.06 -43.87
CA SER A 1024 17.50 1.83 -42.78
C SER A 1024 16.83 1.08 -41.63
N ALA A 1025 17.52 0.07 -41.09
CA ALA A 1025 17.16 -0.55 -39.82
C ALA A 1025 17.88 0.19 -38.69
N GLN A 1026 17.16 0.55 -37.63
CA GLN A 1026 17.70 1.25 -36.47
C GLN A 1026 17.18 0.61 -35.18
N LEU A 1027 18.10 0.14 -34.33
CA LEU A 1027 17.77 -0.29 -32.97
C LEU A 1027 17.66 0.95 -32.06
N LEU A 1028 16.51 1.13 -31.45
CA LEU A 1028 16.21 2.24 -30.54
C LEU A 1028 16.42 1.82 -29.08
N ASP A 1029 16.69 2.80 -28.21
CA ASP A 1029 17.01 2.57 -26.79
C ASP A 1029 15.80 2.20 -25.92
N SER A 1030 14.61 2.07 -26.50
CA SER A 1030 13.49 1.34 -25.89
C SER A 1030 13.63 -0.19 -26.02
N GLY A 1031 14.47 -0.66 -26.94
CA GLY A 1031 14.57 -2.05 -27.38
C GLY A 1031 13.84 -2.32 -28.71
N ASN A 1032 13.21 -1.30 -29.28
CA ASN A 1032 12.46 -1.41 -30.53
C ASN A 1032 13.40 -1.31 -31.74
N LEU A 1033 13.37 -2.32 -32.61
CA LEU A 1033 14.12 -2.34 -33.87
C LEU A 1033 13.21 -1.87 -34.99
N VAL A 1034 13.44 -0.66 -35.52
CA VAL A 1034 12.56 0.01 -36.47
C VAL A 1034 13.20 0.06 -37.86
N LEU A 1035 12.47 -0.34 -38.89
CA LEU A 1035 12.79 -0.06 -40.29
C LEU A 1035 12.18 1.30 -40.68
N ARG A 1036 12.97 2.19 -41.28
CA ARG A 1036 12.55 3.52 -41.73
C ARG A 1036 12.90 3.75 -43.20
N ASP A 1037 12.01 4.43 -43.93
CA ASP A 1037 12.36 5.04 -45.21
C ASP A 1037 13.27 6.26 -44.94
N ILE A 1038 14.49 6.24 -45.47
CA ILE A 1038 15.50 7.28 -45.29
C ILE A 1038 15.06 8.60 -45.94
N THR A 1039 14.22 8.52 -46.98
CA THR A 1039 13.76 9.65 -47.80
C THR A 1039 12.64 10.46 -47.14
N THR A 1040 11.83 9.83 -46.29
CA THR A 1040 10.68 10.46 -45.61
C THR A 1040 10.76 10.44 -44.09
N GLY A 1041 11.65 9.62 -43.50
CA GLY A 1041 11.79 9.40 -42.05
C GLY A 1041 10.72 8.50 -41.43
N ILE A 1042 9.73 8.08 -42.22
CA ILE A 1042 8.57 7.29 -41.78
C ILE A 1042 9.01 5.87 -41.42
N GLY A 1043 8.54 5.37 -40.27
CA GLY A 1043 8.72 3.97 -39.87
C GLY A 1043 7.76 3.06 -40.65
N ILE A 1044 8.27 1.94 -41.15
CA ILE A 1044 7.53 1.00 -42.01
C ILE A 1044 7.35 -0.41 -41.41
N TRP A 1045 8.12 -0.74 -40.37
CA TRP A 1045 8.00 -1.95 -39.55
C TRP A 1045 8.77 -1.76 -38.23
N GLU A 1046 8.34 -2.43 -37.15
CA GLU A 1046 9.02 -2.37 -35.86
C GLU A 1046 8.89 -3.66 -35.03
N SER A 1047 9.93 -4.04 -34.27
CA SER A 1047 9.93 -5.30 -33.50
C SER A 1047 8.93 -5.33 -32.34
N PHE A 1048 8.51 -4.17 -31.84
CA PHE A 1048 7.51 -4.06 -30.77
C PHE A 1048 6.12 -4.59 -31.17
N GLN A 1049 5.83 -4.73 -32.46
CA GLN A 1049 4.59 -5.35 -32.96
C GLN A 1049 4.63 -6.90 -32.94
N GLU A 1050 5.81 -7.51 -32.75
CA GLU A 1050 5.98 -8.98 -32.64
C GLU A 1050 6.84 -9.41 -31.42
N PRO A 1051 6.42 -9.12 -30.16
CA PRO A 1051 7.22 -9.42 -28.98
C PRO A 1051 7.44 -10.92 -28.73
N THR A 1052 8.48 -11.25 -27.95
CA THR A 1052 8.72 -12.61 -27.44
C THR A 1052 8.15 -12.78 -26.04
N ASP A 1053 8.97 -13.02 -25.04
CA ASP A 1053 8.62 -13.38 -23.66
C ASP A 1053 8.75 -12.20 -22.68
N THR A 1054 9.27 -11.06 -23.16
CA THR A 1054 9.50 -9.85 -22.37
C THR A 1054 8.65 -8.67 -22.88
N PHE A 1055 8.06 -7.91 -21.96
CA PHE A 1055 7.34 -6.67 -22.23
C PHE A 1055 8.18 -5.45 -21.81
N LEU A 1056 8.33 -4.47 -22.70
CA LEU A 1056 9.24 -3.33 -22.54
C LEU A 1056 8.50 -1.98 -22.52
N ALA A 1057 9.25 -0.92 -22.20
CA ALA A 1057 8.72 0.44 -22.12
C ALA A 1057 8.24 0.92 -23.50
N GLY A 1058 6.95 1.25 -23.61
CA GLY A 1058 6.34 1.65 -24.89
C GLY A 1058 6.10 0.50 -25.87
N MET A 1059 6.24 -0.77 -25.46
CA MET A 1059 5.51 -1.84 -26.13
C MET A 1059 4.02 -1.72 -25.80
N GLU A 1060 3.17 -2.13 -26.73
CA GLU A 1060 1.72 -2.23 -26.52
C GLU A 1060 1.30 -3.69 -26.71
N LEU A 1061 0.68 -4.28 -25.69
CA LEU A 1061 0.02 -5.58 -25.83
C LEU A 1061 -1.46 -5.34 -26.19
N SER A 1062 -2.03 -6.22 -27.01
CA SER A 1062 -3.36 -6.03 -27.61
C SER A 1062 -4.12 -7.35 -27.76
N SER A 1063 -5.43 -7.23 -28.03
CA SER A 1063 -6.30 -8.34 -28.39
C SER A 1063 -7.23 -7.94 -29.54
N HIS A 1064 -7.34 -8.78 -30.58
CA HIS A 1064 -8.31 -8.61 -31.66
C HIS A 1064 -9.73 -8.48 -31.07
N VAL A 1065 -10.41 -7.34 -31.28
CA VAL A 1065 -11.88 -7.27 -31.15
C VAL A 1065 -12.53 -7.37 -32.52
N ARG A 1066 -11.92 -6.77 -33.58
CA ARG A 1066 -12.32 -7.07 -34.98
C ARG A 1066 -11.19 -7.41 -35.95
N THR A 1067 -10.21 -6.55 -36.19
CA THR A 1067 -9.19 -6.79 -37.26
C THR A 1067 -7.75 -6.35 -36.98
N GLY A 1068 -7.43 -5.70 -35.85
CA GLY A 1068 -6.04 -5.37 -35.47
C GLY A 1068 -5.30 -6.55 -34.82
N PRO A 1069 -3.99 -6.77 -35.11
CA PRO A 1069 -3.26 -7.98 -34.69
C PRO A 1069 -3.21 -8.16 -33.16
N ILE A 1070 -3.22 -9.42 -32.71
CA ILE A 1070 -3.00 -9.80 -31.30
C ILE A 1070 -1.50 -9.69 -30.99
N VAL A 1071 -1.14 -8.74 -30.13
CA VAL A 1071 0.21 -8.56 -29.61
C VAL A 1071 0.25 -9.11 -28.19
N GLN A 1072 0.86 -10.27 -28.02
CA GLN A 1072 0.98 -11.01 -26.76
C GLN A 1072 2.41 -11.49 -26.56
N LEU A 1073 2.87 -11.51 -25.31
CA LEU A 1073 4.07 -12.25 -24.98
C LEU A 1073 3.84 -13.75 -25.15
N ARG A 1074 4.86 -14.49 -25.58
CA ARG A 1074 4.96 -15.95 -25.47
C ARG A 1074 6.26 -16.31 -24.79
N SER A 1075 6.17 -17.09 -23.72
CA SER A 1075 7.34 -17.63 -23.03
C SER A 1075 8.23 -18.41 -23.99
N TRP A 1076 9.48 -18.60 -23.62
CA TRP A 1076 10.31 -19.61 -24.27
C TRP A 1076 9.78 -21.01 -23.90
N LYS A 1077 10.05 -21.99 -24.77
CA LYS A 1077 9.69 -23.39 -24.56
C LYS A 1077 10.59 -24.07 -23.53
N SER A 1078 11.83 -23.60 -23.40
CA SER A 1078 12.68 -23.85 -22.23
C SER A 1078 13.78 -22.78 -22.14
N PRO A 1079 14.56 -22.69 -21.05
CA PRO A 1079 15.69 -21.76 -20.96
C PRO A 1079 16.79 -21.92 -22.03
N SER A 1080 16.79 -23.03 -22.79
CA SER A 1080 17.70 -23.28 -23.93
C SER A 1080 16.95 -23.43 -25.27
N ASP A 1081 15.67 -23.04 -25.33
CA ASP A 1081 14.82 -23.16 -26.51
C ASP A 1081 13.86 -21.96 -26.60
N PRO A 1082 14.25 -20.89 -27.31
CA PRO A 1082 13.47 -19.66 -27.45
C PRO A 1082 12.32 -19.79 -28.46
N SER A 1083 12.11 -20.97 -29.05
CA SER A 1083 10.89 -21.23 -29.81
C SER A 1083 9.66 -21.02 -28.90
N PRO A 1084 8.51 -20.58 -29.46
CA PRO A 1084 7.32 -20.27 -28.65
C PRO A 1084 6.92 -21.43 -27.74
N GLY A 1085 7.03 -21.20 -26.44
CA GLY A 1085 6.52 -22.08 -25.40
C GLY A 1085 5.00 -22.05 -25.33
N SER A 1086 4.47 -22.90 -24.46
CA SER A 1086 3.03 -22.97 -24.23
C SER A 1086 2.51 -21.74 -23.50
N PHE A 1087 3.27 -21.14 -22.57
CA PHE A 1087 2.78 -20.00 -21.82
C PHE A 1087 2.82 -18.69 -22.62
N SER A 1088 1.81 -17.84 -22.45
CA SER A 1088 1.73 -16.51 -23.06
C SER A 1088 1.19 -15.49 -22.07
N PHE A 1089 1.59 -14.21 -22.16
CA PHE A 1089 1.05 -13.13 -21.32
C PHE A 1089 0.45 -12.01 -22.17
N GLY A 1090 -0.61 -11.37 -21.69
CA GLY A 1090 -1.12 -10.16 -22.32
C GLY A 1090 -2.48 -9.70 -21.85
N ILE A 1091 -3.27 -9.25 -22.82
CA ILE A 1091 -4.54 -8.54 -22.66
C ILE A 1091 -5.66 -9.53 -22.91
N GLY A 1092 -6.67 -9.56 -22.02
CA GLY A 1092 -7.86 -10.35 -22.29
C GLY A 1092 -8.69 -9.80 -23.46
N SER A 1093 -9.67 -10.57 -23.92
CA SER A 1093 -10.67 -10.13 -24.90
C SER A 1093 -12.01 -9.79 -24.22
N SER A 1094 -11.96 -9.19 -23.04
CA SER A 1094 -13.10 -8.80 -22.19
C SER A 1094 -13.12 -7.28 -21.96
N ASN A 1095 -14.19 -6.72 -21.37
CA ASN A 1095 -14.40 -5.26 -21.35
C ASN A 1095 -13.90 -4.53 -20.07
N ILE A 1096 -13.21 -5.15 -19.09
CA ILE A 1096 -12.45 -4.47 -17.99
C ILE A 1096 -10.97 -4.84 -18.07
N PRO A 1097 -10.01 -3.90 -17.92
CA PRO A 1097 -8.60 -4.22 -17.99
C PRO A 1097 -8.08 -5.22 -16.97
N GLU A 1098 -7.44 -6.32 -17.40
CA GLU A 1098 -6.91 -7.36 -16.51
C GLU A 1098 -5.88 -8.34 -17.16
N GLY A 1099 -4.69 -8.54 -16.56
CA GLY A 1099 -3.51 -9.15 -17.23
C GLY A 1099 -3.42 -10.67 -17.17
N VAL A 1100 -3.37 -11.34 -18.33
CA VAL A 1100 -3.46 -12.81 -18.44
C VAL A 1100 -2.09 -13.43 -18.48
N ILE A 1101 -1.91 -14.61 -17.86
CA ILE A 1101 -1.05 -15.65 -18.45
C ILE A 1101 -1.96 -16.77 -18.95
N TRP A 1102 -1.82 -17.22 -20.20
CA TRP A 1102 -2.38 -18.50 -20.67
C TRP A 1102 -1.31 -19.59 -20.67
N ASN A 1103 -1.75 -20.85 -20.77
CA ASN A 1103 -0.97 -22.02 -21.15
C ASN A 1103 -1.65 -22.67 -22.38
N ASP A 1104 -0.97 -22.59 -23.52
CA ASP A 1104 -1.41 -22.78 -24.91
C ASP A 1104 -2.59 -21.88 -25.32
N SER A 1105 -3.78 -22.17 -24.79
CA SER A 1105 -5.00 -21.37 -24.98
C SER A 1105 -5.89 -21.36 -23.73
N ASN A 1106 -5.42 -21.97 -22.63
CA ASN A 1106 -6.15 -22.10 -21.38
C ASN A 1106 -5.65 -21.06 -20.39
N VAL A 1107 -6.52 -20.33 -19.71
CA VAL A 1107 -6.09 -19.31 -18.73
C VAL A 1107 -5.33 -19.97 -17.57
N TYR A 1108 -4.12 -19.49 -17.31
CA TYR A 1108 -3.24 -19.85 -16.21
C TYR A 1108 -3.28 -18.77 -15.11
N TRP A 1109 -2.49 -17.68 -15.23
CA TRP A 1109 -2.37 -16.60 -14.23
C TRP A 1109 -3.28 -15.41 -14.52
N ARG A 1110 -3.58 -14.62 -13.48
CA ARG A 1110 -4.31 -13.35 -13.59
C ARG A 1110 -4.37 -12.49 -12.31
N THR A 1111 -4.90 -11.27 -12.45
CA THR A 1111 -5.31 -10.33 -11.38
C THR A 1111 -6.80 -10.49 -11.02
N GLY A 1112 -7.43 -9.43 -10.51
CA GLY A 1112 -8.86 -9.12 -10.74
C GLY A 1112 -9.05 -7.86 -11.59
N PRO A 1113 -10.29 -7.34 -11.70
CA PRO A 1113 -10.70 -6.18 -12.51
C PRO A 1113 -9.94 -4.90 -12.19
N TRP A 1114 -9.47 -4.21 -13.24
CA TRP A 1114 -9.03 -2.82 -13.14
C TRP A 1114 -10.18 -1.89 -12.71
N ASN A 1115 -9.97 -1.19 -11.61
CA ASN A 1115 -10.99 -0.39 -10.94
C ASN A 1115 -10.97 1.11 -11.29
N GLY A 1116 -10.05 1.53 -12.16
CA GLY A 1116 -9.75 2.96 -12.39
C GLY A 1116 -8.58 3.47 -11.55
N GLN A 1117 -8.17 2.72 -10.51
CA GLN A 1117 -7.12 3.09 -9.56
C GLN A 1117 -6.19 1.91 -9.18
N ILE A 1118 -6.70 0.67 -9.09
CA ILE A 1118 -5.99 -0.59 -8.81
C ILE A 1118 -6.60 -1.76 -9.61
N PHE A 1119 -5.87 -2.88 -9.79
CA PHE A 1119 -6.52 -4.17 -10.09
C PHE A 1119 -7.02 -4.77 -8.78
N ILE A 1120 -8.33 -4.94 -8.63
CA ILE A 1120 -8.90 -5.48 -7.39
C ILE A 1120 -8.42 -6.93 -7.21
N GLY A 1121 -8.20 -7.35 -5.98
CA GLY A 1121 -7.63 -8.67 -5.69
C GLY A 1121 -6.10 -8.67 -5.60
N LEU A 1122 -5.49 -7.51 -5.36
CA LEU A 1122 -4.09 -7.41 -4.93
C LEU A 1122 -4.07 -6.69 -3.57
N PRO A 1123 -3.90 -7.42 -2.45
CA PRO A 1123 -4.24 -6.93 -1.10
C PRO A 1123 -3.29 -5.85 -0.55
N TYR A 1124 -2.21 -5.54 -1.27
CA TYR A 1124 -1.17 -4.59 -0.87
C TYR A 1124 -1.05 -3.39 -1.84
N MET A 1125 -2.08 -3.10 -2.64
CA MET A 1125 -2.14 -1.91 -3.50
C MET A 1125 -2.92 -0.79 -2.79
N TYR A 1126 -2.20 0.13 -2.14
CA TYR A 1126 -2.74 1.20 -1.29
C TYR A 1126 -3.23 2.42 -2.10
N SER A 1127 -4.06 3.27 -1.50
CA SER A 1127 -4.70 4.40 -2.20
C SER A 1127 -3.84 5.66 -2.36
N SER A 1128 -2.54 5.59 -2.11
CA SER A 1128 -1.55 6.63 -2.45
C SER A 1128 -1.01 6.49 -3.89
N TYR A 1129 -1.19 5.32 -4.52
CA TYR A 1129 -0.49 4.93 -5.74
C TYR A 1129 -1.29 5.15 -7.04
N LEU A 1130 -2.22 6.11 -7.06
CA LEU A 1130 -3.41 6.03 -7.91
C LEU A 1130 -3.44 6.94 -9.16
N ASP A 1131 -2.67 8.02 -9.21
CA ASP A 1131 -2.60 8.92 -10.40
C ASP A 1131 -1.92 8.29 -11.62
N GLY A 1132 -1.45 7.06 -11.43
CA GLY A 1132 -0.60 6.32 -12.35
C GLY A 1132 -1.32 5.67 -13.52
N PHE A 1133 -2.16 4.67 -13.25
CA PHE A 1133 -2.68 3.75 -14.27
C PHE A 1133 -3.92 4.28 -14.94
N LYS A 1134 -3.98 4.11 -16.26
CA LYS A 1134 -4.99 4.74 -17.09
C LYS A 1134 -5.30 3.84 -18.30
N LEU A 1135 -6.39 4.17 -18.99
CA LEU A 1135 -6.92 3.42 -20.13
C LEU A 1135 -6.62 4.16 -21.44
N LEU A 1136 -5.71 3.61 -22.23
CA LEU A 1136 -5.54 3.94 -23.64
C LEU A 1136 -6.88 3.84 -24.46
N ALA A 1137 -7.61 4.96 -24.63
CA ALA A 1137 -8.85 5.07 -25.46
C ALA A 1137 -8.76 6.20 -26.52
N ASP A 1138 -9.47 6.15 -27.67
CA ASP A 1138 -9.05 6.84 -28.91
C ASP A 1138 -9.86 8.07 -29.25
N GLY A 1139 -9.29 8.89 -30.12
CA GLY A 1139 -10.03 9.95 -30.77
C GLY A 1139 -10.44 11.13 -29.88
N GLU A 1140 -9.70 11.48 -28.82
CA GLU A 1140 -9.84 12.78 -28.15
C GLU A 1140 -8.48 13.41 -27.80
N THR A 1141 -8.06 14.38 -28.63
CA THR A 1141 -6.87 15.23 -28.36
C THR A 1141 -7.19 16.28 -27.29
N GLY A 1142 -6.19 16.62 -26.46
CA GLY A 1142 -6.39 17.40 -25.23
C GLY A 1142 -7.01 18.80 -25.40
N ASN A 1143 -7.46 19.33 -24.26
CA ASN A 1143 -8.35 20.49 -24.06
C ASN A 1143 -9.86 20.19 -24.18
N GLU A 1144 -10.40 19.40 -23.25
CA GLU A 1144 -11.56 19.84 -22.46
C GLU A 1144 -11.63 19.12 -21.10
N MET A 1145 -12.33 19.72 -20.12
CA MET A 1145 -12.54 19.11 -18.80
C MET A 1145 -13.84 18.30 -18.81
N LEU A 1146 -13.75 16.98 -18.65
CA LEU A 1146 -14.93 16.13 -18.44
C LEU A 1146 -15.49 16.28 -17.01
N GLN A 1147 -16.25 17.35 -16.81
CA GLN A 1147 -17.27 17.41 -15.76
C GLN A 1147 -18.50 16.61 -16.18
N THR A 1148 -18.57 15.32 -15.79
CA THR A 1148 -19.85 14.59 -15.75
C THR A 1148 -19.86 13.53 -14.65
N TYR A 1149 -21.04 13.36 -14.02
CA TYR A 1149 -21.29 12.57 -12.79
C TYR A 1149 -21.67 11.11 -13.04
#